data_AF-A0A0P1KKN0-F1
#
_entry.id   AF-A0A0P1KKN0-F1
#
_cell.length_a   1.000
_cell.length_b   1.000
_cell.length_c   1.000
_cell.angle_alpha   90.00
_cell.angle_beta   90.00
_cell.angle_gamma   90.00
#
_symmetry.space_group_name_H-M   'P 1'
#
loop_
_entity.id
_entity.type
_entity.pdbx_description
1 polymer ?
#
loop_
_entity_poly.entity_id
_entity_poly.type
_entity_poly.pdbx_seq_one_letter_code
_entity_poly.pdbx_strand_id
1 'polypeptide(L)'
;MVIPVNVRRARQDMTASASQRIQALHLLERIGESLVVYKGDGNIRFEVPEEIISEPLRGLTPSIGLRAPSDTVVINVKQIQWPNLNDVIDACPRGGFFTVFVPKHRRGAERLYGLLMASPSFEDFLSLAAYARERVNENLYLYAISRALVNRADTKGFTLPPIYESFPDKFVDASDIKVAQTMEKMMAGRDDDKPMMDRDPIVIESNATGNGLDPEHRLRYFTEDIGINSHHWHWHLVFPLDGQPKKDRGGEMFYYMHSQIVARYDAERLSNNLARVERLVSFDDPVTLAYFPKLTNENSSQQWSSRPSGLTFRDINLPDMDLVFDRKDLELWRDRILEAIHRGFVTDRNERRINLNVENGQDRGIDVLGDIIEASHSPNPALYGDFHNLGHALIAFIHDPDRRHLTNPGVIGDPVTAMRDPIFYRWHKFVDYMFQEYKTRLTPYTQEELSFPGITLTGISVQTPGQQPNNLFTGWESKDVDLTRGLDFMRNRPVFARFRHLANRTFQYEITVNNANRAAVQATFRIFMAPKFNEIGERFTFNEQRLLMIEMDKFQIRLNTGVNVVARQSTESSVTIPFERTFRTLENTAEQNQNPNRFGFCGCGWPQHMLIPRGQRTGMTFELFVMATNWENDKVDNEAPVSAQQGNCKSSISYCGLQDRKFPDKRAMGFPFDRNPRNQSMNSLASFLTTNMAVRDIQITFTDTLFNSPRMMPTMPTNPPATTGSISFGP
;
A
#
# COMPACT_ATOMS: atom_id res chain seq x y z
N MET A 1 -2.01 18.91 -23.06
CA MET A 1 -2.50 20.29 -22.95
C MET A 1 -1.71 20.97 -21.84
N VAL A 2 -0.93 22.00 -22.13
CA VAL A 2 -0.02 22.64 -21.17
C VAL A 2 -0.84 23.46 -20.18
N ILE A 3 -0.81 23.10 -18.89
CA ILE A 3 -1.43 23.88 -17.82
C ILE A 3 -0.58 25.16 -17.64
N PRO A 4 -1.16 26.38 -17.72
CA PRO A 4 -0.38 27.60 -17.53
C PRO A 4 0.04 27.72 -16.06
N VAL A 5 1.34 27.66 -15.82
CA VAL A 5 1.98 28.05 -14.56
C VAL A 5 1.97 29.58 -14.49
N ASN A 6 0.90 30.17 -13.95
CA ASN A 6 0.94 31.46 -13.23
C ASN A 6 -0.47 31.91 -12.79
N VAL A 7 -0.89 31.49 -11.60
CA VAL A 7 -1.80 32.29 -10.76
C VAL A 7 -1.35 32.16 -9.30
N ARG A 8 -0.33 32.93 -8.90
CA ARG A 8 -0.14 33.30 -7.49
C ARG A 8 -1.03 34.51 -7.19
N ARG A 9 -2.32 34.27 -6.94
CA ARG A 9 -3.13 35.17 -6.11
C ARG A 9 -3.11 34.61 -4.68
N ALA A 10 -2.92 35.48 -3.71
CA ALA A 10 -2.90 35.15 -2.29
C ALA A 10 -4.16 34.35 -1.90
N ARG A 11 -4.03 33.02 -1.84
CA ARG A 11 -4.97 32.15 -1.15
C ARG A 11 -4.67 32.34 0.33
N GLN A 12 -5.64 32.82 1.11
CA GLN A 12 -5.58 32.65 2.56
C GLN A 12 -5.53 31.14 2.82
N ASP A 13 -4.41 30.67 3.36
CA ASP A 13 -4.20 29.27 3.76
C ASP A 13 -5.11 28.93 4.94
N MET A 14 -6.39 28.69 4.66
CA MET A 14 -7.30 28.06 5.60
C MET A 14 -7.25 26.56 5.37
N THR A 15 -6.55 25.85 6.26
CA THR A 15 -6.63 24.40 6.34
C THR A 15 -8.06 24.00 6.70
N ALA A 16 -8.56 22.91 6.10
CA ALA A 16 -9.87 22.38 6.36
C ALA A 16 -10.00 22.05 7.85
N SER A 17 -11.07 22.55 8.46
CA SER A 17 -11.47 22.28 9.84
C SER A 17 -11.69 20.78 10.06
N ALA A 18 -11.67 20.33 11.33
CA ALA A 18 -12.00 18.95 11.67
C ALA A 18 -13.38 18.54 11.11
N SER A 19 -14.38 19.42 11.18
CA SER A 19 -15.71 19.20 10.61
C SER A 19 -15.68 19.00 9.10
N GLN A 20 -14.95 19.84 8.35
CA GLN A 20 -14.80 19.68 6.90
C GLN A 20 -14.11 18.35 6.54
N ARG A 21 -13.11 17.90 7.31
CA ARG A 21 -12.49 16.58 7.09
C ARG A 21 -13.48 15.44 7.32
N ILE A 22 -14.32 15.52 8.35
CA ILE A 22 -15.39 14.53 8.58
C ILE A 22 -16.36 14.52 7.38
N GLN A 23 -16.76 15.68 6.87
CA GLN A 23 -17.61 15.74 5.67
C GLN A 23 -16.98 15.04 4.46
N ALA A 24 -15.68 15.20 4.24
CA ALA A 24 -14.96 14.52 3.18
C ALA A 24 -14.82 13.00 3.41
N LEU A 25 -14.74 12.51 4.65
CA LEU A 25 -14.73 11.08 4.96
C LEU A 25 -16.02 10.40 4.49
N HIS A 26 -17.18 11.03 4.71
CA HIS A 26 -18.49 10.49 4.28
C HIS A 26 -18.69 10.46 2.76
N LEU A 27 -17.80 11.08 1.97
CA LEU A 27 -17.78 10.93 0.52
C LEU A 27 -17.06 9.65 0.07
N LEU A 28 -16.37 8.94 0.97
CA LEU A 28 -15.54 7.75 0.69
C LEU A 28 -16.22 6.43 1.07
N GLU A 29 -17.45 6.46 1.52
CA GLU A 29 -18.21 5.30 1.98
C GLU A 29 -19.44 5.03 1.10
N ARG A 30 -19.84 3.76 1.05
CA ARG A 30 -20.99 3.21 0.33
C ARG A 30 -21.14 3.82 -1.07
N ILE A 31 -20.06 3.75 -1.85
CA ILE A 31 -19.89 4.55 -3.08
C ILE A 31 -20.94 4.21 -4.15
N GLY A 32 -21.48 2.99 -4.16
CA GLY A 32 -22.57 2.63 -5.07
C GLY A 32 -23.91 3.24 -4.69
N GLU A 33 -24.11 3.65 -3.43
CA GLU A 33 -25.34 4.33 -3.00
C GLU A 33 -25.36 5.80 -3.37
N SER A 34 -26.54 6.34 -3.71
CA SER A 34 -26.72 7.79 -3.88
C SER A 34 -26.47 8.58 -2.58
N LEU A 35 -26.02 9.83 -2.70
CA LEU A 35 -25.83 10.76 -1.58
C LEU A 35 -27.13 11.21 -0.91
N VAL A 36 -28.29 11.04 -1.56
CA VAL A 36 -29.61 11.32 -0.94
C VAL A 36 -29.91 10.35 0.21
N VAL A 37 -29.19 9.25 0.26
CA VAL A 37 -29.25 8.26 1.34
C VAL A 37 -28.34 8.68 2.49
N TYR A 38 -28.83 8.47 3.72
CA TYR A 38 -28.06 8.65 4.95
C TYR A 38 -26.71 7.91 4.96
N LYS A 39 -25.70 8.60 5.46
CA LYS A 39 -24.30 8.19 5.56
C LYS A 39 -23.88 8.09 7.03
N GLY A 40 -22.64 7.69 7.26
CA GLY A 40 -22.09 7.35 8.56
C GLY A 40 -22.87 6.22 9.21
N ASP A 41 -23.17 6.39 10.50
CA ASP A 41 -23.89 5.39 11.28
C ASP A 41 -25.42 5.52 11.13
N GLY A 42 -25.86 6.21 10.07
CA GLY A 42 -27.26 6.47 9.74
C GLY A 42 -27.76 7.87 10.10
N ASN A 43 -26.86 8.78 10.51
CA ASN A 43 -27.21 10.13 10.97
C ASN A 43 -26.62 11.25 10.10
N ILE A 44 -25.84 10.96 9.07
CA ILE A 44 -25.28 11.99 8.18
C ILE A 44 -26.16 12.13 6.94
N ARG A 45 -26.65 13.34 6.63
CA ARG A 45 -27.46 13.60 5.44
C ARG A 45 -26.81 14.66 4.57
N PHE A 46 -26.57 14.35 3.30
CA PHE A 46 -26.18 15.37 2.32
C PHE A 46 -27.43 16.07 1.78
N GLU A 47 -27.45 17.40 1.86
CA GLU A 47 -28.46 18.22 1.21
C GLU A 47 -27.99 18.53 -0.20
N VAL A 48 -28.44 17.69 -1.14
CA VAL A 48 -27.99 17.67 -2.53
C VAL A 48 -29.00 18.43 -3.42
N PRO A 49 -28.56 19.39 -4.27
CA PRO A 49 -29.42 20.05 -5.24
C PRO A 49 -30.12 19.06 -6.17
N GLU A 50 -31.40 19.29 -6.47
CA GLU A 50 -32.25 18.34 -7.22
C GLU A 50 -31.70 17.97 -8.61
N GLU A 51 -31.02 18.92 -9.26
CA GLU A 51 -30.35 18.73 -10.54
C GLU A 51 -29.22 17.67 -10.50
N ILE A 52 -28.62 17.45 -9.33
CA ILE A 52 -27.56 16.46 -9.14
C ILE A 52 -28.14 15.06 -8.97
N ILE A 53 -29.34 14.95 -8.39
CA ILE A 53 -30.01 13.68 -8.09
C ILE A 53 -30.33 12.95 -9.41
N SER A 54 -30.03 11.66 -9.44
CA SER A 54 -30.35 10.80 -10.58
C SER A 54 -31.86 10.73 -10.81
N GLU A 55 -32.30 10.69 -12.07
CA GLU A 55 -33.74 10.75 -12.42
C GLU A 55 -34.63 9.75 -11.66
N PRO A 56 -34.23 8.48 -11.40
CA PRO A 56 -35.05 7.55 -10.63
C PRO A 56 -35.30 7.98 -9.18
N LEU A 57 -34.49 8.89 -8.63
CA LEU A 57 -34.53 9.32 -7.23
C LEU A 57 -35.04 10.76 -7.05
N ARG A 58 -35.26 11.51 -8.15
CA ARG A 58 -35.82 12.88 -8.09
C ARG A 58 -37.25 12.84 -7.54
N GLY A 59 -37.59 13.79 -6.66
CA GLY A 59 -38.90 13.84 -6.00
C GLY A 59 -39.14 12.80 -4.89
N LEU A 60 -38.23 11.84 -4.70
CA LEU A 60 -38.28 10.86 -3.60
C LEU A 60 -37.47 11.29 -2.37
N THR A 61 -36.83 12.46 -2.40
CA THR A 61 -35.92 12.97 -1.36
C THR A 61 -36.53 13.17 0.04
N PRO A 62 -37.84 13.45 0.21
CA PRO A 62 -38.47 13.41 1.54
C PRO A 62 -38.92 12.00 1.97
N SER A 63 -38.95 11.02 1.05
CA SER A 63 -39.70 9.76 1.17
C SER A 63 -38.87 8.48 1.01
N ILE A 64 -37.55 8.58 0.79
CA ILE A 64 -36.61 7.44 0.96
C ILE A 64 -36.36 7.20 2.46
N GLY A 65 -37.44 6.84 3.17
CA GLY A 65 -37.44 5.65 4.02
C GLY A 65 -36.76 5.66 5.39
N LEU A 66 -36.37 6.79 5.98
CA LEU A 66 -36.00 6.81 7.41
C LEU A 66 -36.58 8.04 8.10
N ARG A 67 -37.22 7.82 9.25
CA ARG A 67 -37.51 8.89 10.22
C ARG A 67 -36.16 9.55 10.50
N ALA A 68 -36.00 10.84 10.19
CA ALA A 68 -34.76 11.54 10.45
C ALA A 68 -34.39 11.35 11.93
N PRO A 69 -33.25 10.71 12.25
CA PRO A 69 -32.79 10.60 13.62
C PRO A 69 -32.69 11.99 14.25
N SER A 70 -33.00 12.13 15.54
CA SER A 70 -32.98 13.42 16.24
C SER A 70 -31.61 14.10 16.24
N ASP A 71 -30.54 13.35 15.99
CA ASP A 71 -29.13 13.73 15.93
C ASP A 71 -28.59 13.87 14.49
N THR A 72 -29.47 14.03 13.49
CA THR A 72 -29.04 14.14 12.08
C THR A 72 -28.09 15.32 11.85
N VAL A 73 -26.90 15.07 11.31
CA VAL A 73 -25.96 16.08 10.85
C VAL A 73 -26.18 16.32 9.35
N VAL A 74 -26.48 17.57 8.98
CA VAL A 74 -26.73 17.95 7.58
C VAL A 74 -25.47 18.56 6.96
N ILE A 75 -25.03 18.00 5.84
CA ILE A 75 -23.91 18.49 5.03
C ILE A 75 -24.49 19.15 3.78
N ASN A 76 -24.33 20.47 3.67
CA ASN A 76 -24.88 21.23 2.54
C ASN A 76 -23.99 21.12 1.31
N VAL A 77 -24.54 20.60 0.22
CA VAL A 77 -23.89 20.62 -1.10
C VAL A 77 -24.31 21.91 -1.80
N LYS A 78 -23.42 22.91 -1.79
CA LYS A 78 -23.73 24.19 -2.45
C LYS A 78 -23.83 24.00 -3.97
N GLN A 79 -24.75 24.73 -4.59
CA GLN A 79 -24.84 24.78 -6.04
C GLN A 79 -23.61 25.51 -6.62
N ILE A 80 -22.99 24.90 -7.63
CA ILE A 80 -21.86 25.47 -8.39
C ILE A 80 -22.13 25.32 -9.88
N GLN A 81 -21.30 25.95 -10.72
CA GLN A 81 -21.31 25.64 -12.14
C GLN A 81 -20.77 24.22 -12.35
N TRP A 82 -21.66 23.28 -12.71
CA TRP A 82 -21.28 21.89 -12.92
C TRP A 82 -20.36 21.74 -14.13
N PRO A 83 -19.18 21.11 -13.98
CA PRO A 83 -18.33 20.82 -15.12
C PRO A 83 -18.95 19.70 -15.97
N ASN A 84 -18.64 19.70 -17.26
CA ASN A 84 -18.95 18.57 -18.13
C ASN A 84 -18.06 17.37 -17.73
N LEU A 85 -18.69 16.23 -17.44
CA LEU A 85 -18.03 14.98 -17.06
C LEU A 85 -18.20 13.88 -18.12
N ASN A 86 -18.73 14.17 -19.31
CA ASN A 86 -18.98 13.15 -20.34
C ASN A 86 -17.71 12.41 -20.74
N ASP A 87 -16.57 13.11 -20.83
CA ASP A 87 -15.27 12.49 -21.09
C ASP A 87 -14.83 11.52 -19.99
N VAL A 88 -15.14 11.82 -18.72
CA VAL A 88 -14.89 10.93 -17.57
C VAL A 88 -15.83 9.72 -17.61
N ILE A 89 -17.09 9.92 -17.95
CA ILE A 89 -18.11 8.86 -18.02
C ILE A 89 -17.82 7.91 -19.19
N ASP A 90 -17.47 8.46 -20.35
CA ASP A 90 -17.12 7.70 -21.56
C ASP A 90 -15.80 6.93 -21.37
N ALA A 91 -14.90 7.44 -20.53
CA ALA A 91 -13.66 6.75 -20.19
C ALA A 91 -13.93 5.43 -19.47
N CYS A 92 -14.79 5.44 -18.46
CA CYS A 92 -15.19 4.24 -17.72
C CYS A 92 -16.65 4.38 -17.26
N PRO A 93 -17.58 3.59 -17.82
CA PRO A 93 -18.98 3.64 -17.42
C PRO A 93 -19.19 3.23 -15.95
N ARG A 94 -20.24 3.77 -15.32
CA ARG A 94 -20.65 3.39 -13.96
C ARG A 94 -20.93 1.88 -13.88
N GLY A 95 -20.48 1.23 -12.80
CA GLY A 95 -20.52 -0.24 -12.64
C GLY A 95 -19.49 -1.04 -13.44
N GLY A 96 -18.77 -0.42 -14.39
CA GLY A 96 -17.67 -1.07 -15.11
C GLY A 96 -16.43 -1.33 -14.23
N PHE A 97 -15.54 -2.19 -14.70
CA PHE A 97 -14.22 -2.37 -14.07
C PHE A 97 -13.31 -1.20 -14.43
N PHE A 98 -12.83 -0.50 -13.40
CA PHE A 98 -11.79 0.52 -13.53
C PHE A 98 -10.42 -0.09 -13.25
N THR A 99 -9.42 0.35 -14.01
CA THR A 99 -8.02 0.05 -13.76
C THR A 99 -7.15 1.16 -14.32
N VAL A 100 -6.10 1.54 -13.58
CA VAL A 100 -5.09 2.50 -14.03
C VAL A 100 -4.18 1.96 -15.15
N PHE A 101 -4.15 0.64 -15.37
CA PHE A 101 -3.36 0.03 -16.45
C PHE A 101 -4.03 0.16 -17.83
N VAL A 102 -5.33 0.48 -17.88
CA VAL A 102 -6.00 0.83 -19.13
C VAL A 102 -5.83 2.32 -19.41
N PRO A 103 -5.21 2.74 -20.54
CA PRO A 103 -4.92 4.14 -20.82
C PRO A 103 -6.16 5.05 -20.83
N LYS A 104 -7.29 4.56 -21.37
CA LYS A 104 -8.55 5.31 -21.40
C LYS A 104 -9.08 5.61 -20.00
N HIS A 105 -9.08 4.60 -19.13
CA HIS A 105 -9.49 4.74 -17.72
C HIS A 105 -8.60 5.74 -16.97
N ARG A 106 -7.28 5.64 -17.17
CA ARG A 106 -6.30 6.56 -16.57
C ARG A 106 -6.57 8.01 -16.95
N ARG A 107 -6.84 8.29 -18.24
CA ARG A 107 -7.21 9.65 -18.69
C ARG A 107 -8.47 10.18 -18.02
N GLY A 108 -9.52 9.35 -17.88
CA GLY A 108 -10.74 9.73 -17.18
C GLY A 108 -10.50 10.05 -15.71
N ALA A 109 -9.68 9.24 -15.03
CA ALA A 109 -9.28 9.46 -13.64
C ALA A 109 -8.49 10.76 -13.45
N GLU A 110 -7.48 11.01 -14.29
CA GLU A 110 -6.69 12.26 -14.24
C GLU A 110 -7.54 13.49 -14.56
N ARG A 111 -8.51 13.36 -15.47
CA ARG A 111 -9.45 14.43 -15.78
C ARG A 111 -10.27 14.82 -14.56
N LEU A 112 -10.87 13.85 -13.87
CA LEU A 112 -11.64 14.11 -12.65
C LEU A 112 -10.75 14.65 -11.52
N TYR A 113 -9.57 14.06 -11.32
CA TYR A 113 -8.59 14.56 -10.36
C TYR A 113 -8.21 16.02 -10.62
N GLY A 114 -7.94 16.39 -11.88
CA GLY A 114 -7.62 17.76 -12.26
C GLY A 114 -8.74 18.75 -11.96
N LEU A 115 -10.00 18.36 -12.19
CA LEU A 115 -11.17 19.18 -11.83
C LEU A 115 -11.26 19.39 -10.30
N LEU A 116 -11.09 18.32 -9.53
CA LEU A 116 -11.11 18.37 -8.06
C LEU A 116 -9.96 19.22 -7.47
N MET A 117 -8.77 19.14 -8.06
CA MET A 117 -7.61 19.97 -7.66
C MET A 117 -7.83 21.45 -8.00
N ALA A 118 -8.56 21.74 -9.07
CA ALA A 118 -8.84 23.10 -9.51
C ALA A 118 -9.92 23.82 -8.67
N SER A 119 -10.72 23.09 -7.89
CA SER A 119 -11.76 23.69 -7.03
C SER A 119 -11.18 24.77 -6.10
N PRO A 120 -11.74 26.00 -6.09
CA PRO A 120 -11.12 27.15 -5.45
C PRO A 120 -11.19 27.12 -3.91
N SER A 121 -12.21 26.49 -3.32
CA SER A 121 -12.32 26.27 -1.87
C SER A 121 -12.65 24.81 -1.56
N PHE A 122 -12.59 24.45 -0.28
CA PHE A 122 -13.02 23.14 0.21
C PHE A 122 -14.49 22.87 -0.10
N GLU A 123 -15.36 23.87 0.04
CA GLU A 123 -16.79 23.75 -0.25
C GLU A 123 -17.05 23.53 -1.75
N ASP A 124 -16.31 24.19 -2.64
CA ASP A 124 -16.41 23.92 -4.08
C ASP A 124 -15.89 22.52 -4.44
N PHE A 125 -14.84 22.07 -3.74
CA PHE A 125 -14.35 20.70 -3.86
C PHE A 125 -15.40 19.68 -3.40
N LEU A 126 -16.01 19.89 -2.22
CA LEU A 126 -17.05 19.04 -1.67
C LEU A 126 -18.24 18.95 -2.63
N SER A 127 -18.70 20.08 -3.18
CA SER A 127 -19.81 20.09 -4.13
C SER A 127 -19.50 19.37 -5.44
N LEU A 128 -18.31 19.58 -6.00
CA LEU A 128 -17.88 18.88 -7.20
C LEU A 128 -17.73 17.37 -6.95
N ALA A 129 -17.17 16.99 -5.80
CA ALA A 129 -17.02 15.60 -5.41
C ALA A 129 -18.41 14.93 -5.28
N ALA A 130 -19.35 15.58 -4.60
CA ALA A 130 -20.73 15.12 -4.52
C ALA A 130 -21.39 14.97 -5.89
N TYR A 131 -21.20 15.94 -6.78
CA TYR A 131 -21.71 15.90 -8.16
C TYR A 131 -21.14 14.73 -8.97
N ALA A 132 -19.82 14.52 -8.88
CA ALA A 132 -19.12 13.46 -9.60
C ALA A 132 -19.52 12.06 -9.10
N ARG A 133 -19.65 11.88 -7.78
CA ARG A 133 -20.03 10.61 -7.13
C ARG A 133 -21.33 10.03 -7.67
N GLU A 134 -22.29 10.87 -8.03
CA GLU A 134 -23.59 10.46 -8.58
C GLU A 134 -23.53 10.06 -10.07
N ARG A 135 -22.42 10.31 -10.78
CA ARG A 135 -22.37 10.23 -12.26
C ARG A 135 -21.30 9.33 -12.82
N VAL A 136 -20.12 9.32 -12.22
CA VAL A 136 -18.95 8.64 -12.76
C VAL A 136 -18.80 7.25 -12.15
N ASN A 137 -17.92 6.43 -12.74
CA ASN A 137 -17.58 5.12 -12.19
C ASN A 137 -17.07 5.21 -10.75
N GLU A 138 -17.51 4.29 -9.90
CA GLU A 138 -17.31 4.31 -8.46
C GLU A 138 -15.84 4.12 -8.06
N ASN A 139 -15.15 3.22 -8.76
CA ASN A 139 -13.73 2.96 -8.54
C ASN A 139 -12.87 4.12 -9.06
N LEU A 140 -13.21 4.66 -10.23
CA LEU A 140 -12.56 5.85 -10.80
C LEU A 140 -12.74 7.06 -9.87
N TYR A 141 -13.96 7.28 -9.37
CA TYR A 141 -14.29 8.32 -8.42
C TYR A 141 -13.42 8.21 -7.17
N LEU A 142 -13.41 7.04 -6.51
CA LEU A 142 -12.67 6.85 -5.27
C LEU A 142 -11.18 7.08 -5.47
N TYR A 143 -10.62 6.61 -6.59
CA TYR A 143 -9.22 6.87 -6.94
C TYR A 143 -8.94 8.38 -7.07
N ALA A 144 -9.76 9.10 -7.85
CA ALA A 144 -9.57 10.52 -8.11
C ALA A 144 -9.75 11.40 -6.85
N ILE A 145 -10.80 11.16 -6.05
CA ILE A 145 -11.03 11.91 -4.81
C ILE A 145 -9.97 11.61 -3.76
N SER A 146 -9.55 10.35 -3.61
CA SER A 146 -8.49 9.99 -2.65
C SER A 146 -7.18 10.70 -2.98
N ARG A 147 -6.83 10.80 -4.27
CA ARG A 147 -5.69 11.61 -4.72
C ARG A 147 -5.89 13.09 -4.45
N ALA A 148 -7.07 13.65 -4.71
CA ALA A 148 -7.34 15.06 -4.46
C ALA A 148 -7.21 15.38 -2.96
N LEU A 149 -7.82 14.59 -2.08
CA LEU A 149 -7.76 14.75 -0.63
C LEU A 149 -6.33 14.69 -0.08
N VAL A 150 -5.47 13.84 -0.67
CA VAL A 150 -4.07 13.78 -0.26
C VAL A 150 -3.29 15.00 -0.74
N ASN A 151 -3.54 15.51 -1.95
CA ASN A 151 -2.66 16.51 -2.58
C ASN A 151 -3.15 17.97 -2.48
N ARG A 152 -4.42 18.25 -2.16
CA ARG A 152 -4.89 19.63 -2.03
C ARG A 152 -4.31 20.31 -0.78
N ALA A 153 -4.00 21.60 -0.91
CA ALA A 153 -3.38 22.39 0.15
C ALA A 153 -4.30 22.55 1.38
N ASP A 154 -5.60 22.73 1.16
CA ASP A 154 -6.61 22.88 2.21
C ASP A 154 -6.95 21.55 2.89
N THR A 155 -6.68 20.40 2.28
CA THR A 155 -6.90 19.07 2.90
C THR A 155 -5.61 18.42 3.42
N LYS A 156 -4.52 19.16 3.55
CA LYS A 156 -3.29 18.64 4.17
C LYS A 156 -3.56 18.11 5.59
N GLY A 157 -3.08 16.91 5.87
CA GLY A 157 -3.41 16.20 7.10
C GLY A 157 -4.75 15.47 7.07
N PHE A 158 -5.32 15.25 5.88
CA PHE A 158 -6.37 14.25 5.71
C PHE A 158 -5.74 12.85 5.74
N THR A 159 -6.29 11.97 6.57
CA THR A 159 -5.91 10.55 6.59
C THR A 159 -6.98 9.77 5.87
N LEU A 160 -6.59 9.04 4.82
CA LEU A 160 -7.50 8.16 4.12
C LEU A 160 -7.86 6.96 5.01
N PRO A 161 -9.12 6.52 4.98
CA PRO A 161 -9.49 5.22 5.54
C PRO A 161 -8.79 4.11 4.75
N PRO A 162 -8.59 2.93 5.34
CA PRO A 162 -8.11 1.78 4.59
C PRO A 162 -9.08 1.45 3.47
N ILE A 163 -8.52 1.13 2.30
CA ILE A 163 -9.32 0.85 1.10
C ILE A 163 -10.28 -0.33 1.28
N TYR A 164 -9.98 -1.28 2.17
CA TYR A 164 -10.85 -2.42 2.47
C TYR A 164 -12.14 -2.03 3.22
N GLU A 165 -12.23 -0.84 3.82
CA GLU A 165 -13.47 -0.33 4.40
C GLU A 165 -14.32 0.45 3.40
N SER A 166 -13.74 0.87 2.27
CA SER A 166 -14.46 1.53 1.17
C SER A 166 -14.87 0.56 0.06
N PHE A 167 -14.02 -0.42 -0.26
CA PHE A 167 -14.26 -1.48 -1.27
C PHE A 167 -13.91 -2.87 -0.71
N PRO A 168 -14.70 -3.39 0.24
CA PRO A 168 -14.50 -4.69 0.87
C PRO A 168 -14.59 -5.85 -0.13
N ASP A 169 -15.31 -5.69 -1.23
CA ASP A 169 -15.48 -6.64 -2.34
C ASP A 169 -14.17 -7.00 -3.06
N LYS A 170 -13.14 -6.15 -2.94
CA LYS A 170 -11.78 -6.44 -3.43
C LYS A 170 -10.93 -7.28 -2.46
N PHE A 171 -11.43 -7.53 -1.24
CA PHE A 171 -10.71 -8.21 -0.17
C PHE A 171 -11.43 -9.47 0.32
N VAL A 172 -12.75 -9.49 0.24
CA VAL A 172 -13.62 -10.54 0.78
C VAL A 172 -14.20 -11.38 -0.37
N ASP A 173 -14.34 -12.68 -0.14
CA ASP A 173 -14.97 -13.58 -1.11
C ASP A 173 -16.43 -13.16 -1.37
N ALA A 174 -16.84 -13.23 -2.64
CA ALA A 174 -18.20 -12.91 -3.06
C ALA A 174 -19.25 -13.77 -2.33
N SER A 175 -18.95 -15.03 -2.01
CA SER A 175 -19.87 -15.88 -1.24
C SER A 175 -20.07 -15.37 0.18
N ASP A 176 -19.02 -14.83 0.80
CA ASP A 176 -19.06 -14.37 2.20
C ASP A 176 -19.86 -13.08 2.31
N ILE A 177 -19.69 -12.17 1.34
CA ILE A 177 -20.55 -10.98 1.20
C ILE A 177 -22.01 -11.40 1.02
N LYS A 178 -22.27 -12.42 0.19
CA LYS A 178 -23.64 -12.92 -0.01
C LYS A 178 -24.26 -13.50 1.25
N VAL A 179 -23.47 -14.18 2.08
CA VAL A 179 -23.88 -14.67 3.40
C VAL A 179 -24.24 -13.50 4.30
N ALA A 180 -23.41 -12.46 4.37
CA ALA A 180 -23.71 -11.25 5.16
C ALA A 180 -25.03 -10.60 4.73
N GLN A 181 -25.23 -10.38 3.43
CA GLN A 181 -26.47 -9.83 2.88
C GLN A 181 -27.70 -10.69 3.21
N THR A 182 -27.54 -12.01 3.24
CA THR A 182 -28.64 -12.94 3.57
C THR A 182 -28.96 -12.89 5.07
N MET A 183 -27.95 -12.88 5.92
CA MET A 183 -28.10 -12.76 7.37
C MET A 183 -28.76 -11.43 7.75
N GLU A 184 -28.37 -10.33 7.11
CA GLU A 184 -28.96 -9.02 7.38
C GLU A 184 -30.46 -9.01 7.10
N LYS A 185 -30.88 -9.58 5.96
CA LYS A 185 -32.30 -9.72 5.59
C LYS A 185 -33.07 -10.60 6.56
N MET A 186 -32.49 -11.71 7.03
CA MET A 186 -33.14 -12.59 8.01
C MET A 186 -33.31 -11.93 9.38
N MET A 187 -32.45 -10.97 9.71
CA MET A 187 -32.49 -10.25 10.98
C MET A 187 -33.16 -8.86 10.85
N ALA A 188 -33.83 -8.56 9.73
CA ALA A 188 -34.59 -7.33 9.57
C ALA A 188 -35.75 -7.27 10.58
N GLY A 189 -36.03 -6.09 11.15
CA GLY A 189 -37.04 -5.92 12.20
C GLY A 189 -36.55 -6.21 13.63
N ARG A 190 -35.35 -6.76 13.79
CA ARG A 190 -34.77 -7.14 15.09
C ARG A 190 -33.85 -6.03 15.58
N ASP A 191 -34.02 -5.62 16.85
CA ASP A 191 -33.29 -4.51 17.48
C ASP A 191 -33.53 -3.15 16.80
N ASP A 192 -34.67 -2.97 16.13
CA ASP A 192 -34.99 -1.72 15.42
C ASP A 192 -35.20 -0.52 16.35
N ASP A 193 -35.40 -0.78 17.64
CA ASP A 193 -35.43 0.20 18.72
C ASP A 193 -34.03 0.72 19.10
N LYS A 194 -32.96 0.05 18.66
CA LYS A 194 -31.57 0.43 18.93
C LYS A 194 -30.94 1.18 17.74
N PRO A 195 -30.00 2.12 18.00
CA PRO A 195 -29.12 2.67 16.97
C PRO A 195 -28.41 1.56 16.19
N MET A 196 -28.13 1.78 14.90
CA MET A 196 -27.54 0.76 14.00
C MET A 196 -26.32 0.06 14.61
N MET A 197 -25.43 0.82 15.26
CA MET A 197 -24.18 0.28 15.82
C MET A 197 -24.33 -0.52 17.11
N ASP A 198 -25.45 -0.39 17.80
CA ASP A 198 -25.75 -1.11 19.05
C ASP A 198 -26.48 -2.44 18.79
N ARG A 199 -26.80 -2.73 17.52
CA ARG A 199 -27.45 -3.96 17.09
C ARG A 199 -26.42 -5.08 16.97
N ASP A 200 -26.89 -6.31 17.15
CA ASP A 200 -26.03 -7.50 17.06
C ASP A 200 -25.30 -7.55 15.70
N PRO A 201 -23.95 -7.60 15.68
CA PRO A 201 -23.19 -7.55 14.45
C PRO A 201 -23.24 -8.87 13.68
N ILE A 202 -23.16 -8.77 12.35
CA ILE A 202 -22.84 -9.93 11.50
C ILE A 202 -21.32 -10.07 11.46
N VAL A 203 -20.82 -11.26 11.73
CA VAL A 203 -19.40 -11.60 11.56
C VAL A 203 -19.29 -12.71 10.53
N ILE A 204 -18.69 -12.42 9.38
CA ILE A 204 -18.37 -13.42 8.35
C ILE A 204 -16.93 -13.91 8.50
N GLU A 205 -16.72 -15.21 8.31
CA GLU A 205 -15.39 -15.81 8.32
C GLU A 205 -14.81 -15.79 6.91
N SER A 206 -13.61 -15.24 6.72
CA SER A 206 -13.00 -15.16 5.38
C SER A 206 -12.61 -16.54 4.83
N ASN A 207 -13.25 -16.94 3.72
CA ASN A 207 -13.02 -18.23 3.07
C ASN A 207 -11.72 -18.29 2.24
N ALA A 208 -11.23 -19.51 2.01
CA ALA A 208 -10.03 -19.76 1.21
C ALA A 208 -10.33 -19.76 -0.30
N THR A 209 -9.46 -19.13 -1.09
CA THR A 209 -9.56 -19.07 -2.56
C THR A 209 -9.18 -20.38 -3.27
N GLY A 210 -8.54 -21.30 -2.55
CA GLY A 210 -8.01 -22.58 -3.02
C GLY A 210 -7.83 -23.57 -1.88
N ASN A 211 -7.04 -24.63 -2.11
CA ASN A 211 -6.75 -25.64 -1.10
C ASN A 211 -5.29 -26.11 -1.17
N GLY A 212 -4.88 -26.96 -0.23
CA GLY A 212 -3.49 -27.41 -0.09
C GLY A 212 -2.95 -28.33 -1.20
N LEU A 213 -3.76 -28.69 -2.21
CA LEU A 213 -3.28 -29.40 -3.40
C LEU A 213 -2.47 -28.49 -4.32
N ASP A 214 -2.74 -27.18 -4.30
CA ASP A 214 -1.91 -26.18 -4.97
C ASP A 214 -0.80 -25.72 -4.02
N PRO A 215 0.49 -25.96 -4.35
CA PRO A 215 1.61 -25.50 -3.52
C PRO A 215 1.62 -24.00 -3.30
N GLU A 216 1.17 -23.20 -4.27
CA GLU A 216 1.13 -21.73 -4.16
C GLU A 216 0.13 -21.25 -3.10
N HIS A 217 -0.90 -22.06 -2.81
CA HIS A 217 -1.88 -21.75 -1.78
C HIS A 217 -1.27 -21.67 -0.37
N ARG A 218 -0.08 -22.26 -0.14
CA ARG A 218 0.65 -22.10 1.14
C ARG A 218 1.00 -20.65 1.45
N LEU A 219 1.12 -19.80 0.42
CA LEU A 219 1.49 -18.39 0.53
C LEU A 219 0.28 -17.46 0.60
N ARG A 220 -0.94 -18.00 0.64
CA ARG A 220 -2.18 -17.20 0.71
C ARG A 220 -2.15 -16.15 1.83
N TYR A 221 -1.61 -16.50 2.99
CA TYR A 221 -1.53 -15.57 4.13
C TYR A 221 -0.69 -14.32 3.85
N PHE A 222 0.14 -14.35 2.81
CA PHE A 222 0.93 -13.22 2.32
C PHE A 222 0.26 -12.59 1.11
N THR A 223 -0.09 -13.38 0.09
CA THR A 223 -0.62 -12.84 -1.18
C THR A 223 -1.99 -12.20 -1.00
N GLU A 224 -2.83 -12.75 -0.13
CA GLU A 224 -4.20 -12.27 0.13
C GLU A 224 -4.32 -11.49 1.44
N ASP A 225 -3.20 -11.12 2.08
CA ASP A 225 -3.23 -10.25 3.25
C ASP A 225 -3.82 -8.88 2.89
N ILE A 226 -4.81 -8.46 3.68
CA ILE A 226 -5.53 -7.20 3.44
C ILE A 226 -4.62 -5.98 3.62
N GLY A 227 -3.65 -6.05 4.53
CA GLY A 227 -2.71 -4.97 4.81
C GLY A 227 -1.69 -4.80 3.69
N ILE A 228 -1.16 -5.89 3.15
CA ILE A 228 -0.22 -5.89 2.01
C ILE A 228 -0.89 -5.32 0.77
N ASN A 229 -2.09 -5.80 0.43
CA ASN A 229 -2.84 -5.31 -0.73
C ASN A 229 -3.27 -3.84 -0.56
N SER A 230 -3.65 -3.44 0.67
CA SER A 230 -3.92 -2.03 1.01
C SER A 230 -2.67 -1.16 0.85
N HIS A 231 -1.50 -1.62 1.31
CA HIS A 231 -0.23 -0.91 1.15
C HIS A 231 0.09 -0.65 -0.34
N HIS A 232 -0.03 -1.68 -1.17
CA HIS A 232 0.26 -1.59 -2.60
C HIS A 232 -0.65 -0.58 -3.32
N TRP A 233 -1.94 -0.57 -3.01
CA TRP A 233 -2.85 0.46 -3.53
C TRP A 233 -2.46 1.86 -3.08
N HIS A 234 -2.23 2.06 -1.78
CA HIS A 234 -1.84 3.37 -1.25
C HIS A 234 -0.51 3.85 -1.81
N TRP A 235 0.44 2.95 -2.07
CA TRP A 235 1.71 3.30 -2.70
C TRP A 235 1.48 3.86 -4.12
N HIS A 236 0.70 3.16 -4.95
CA HIS A 236 0.34 3.63 -6.30
C HIS A 236 -0.59 4.85 -6.30
N LEU A 237 -1.28 5.12 -5.20
CA LEU A 237 -2.01 6.38 -5.00
C LEU A 237 -1.05 7.56 -4.75
N VAL A 238 0.03 7.32 -4.01
CA VAL A 238 1.07 8.33 -3.70
C VAL A 238 1.98 8.58 -4.89
N PHE A 239 2.41 7.52 -5.57
CA PHE A 239 3.28 7.55 -6.73
C PHE A 239 2.47 7.08 -7.95
N PRO A 240 1.56 7.93 -8.47
CA PRO A 240 0.72 7.56 -9.60
C PRO A 240 1.50 7.65 -10.93
N LEU A 241 1.04 6.88 -11.92
CA LEU A 241 1.64 6.81 -13.25
C LEU A 241 1.74 8.18 -13.94
N ASP A 242 0.68 9.00 -13.94
CA ASP A 242 0.66 10.28 -14.68
C ASP A 242 0.72 11.51 -13.75
N GLY A 243 1.22 11.36 -12.51
CA GLY A 243 1.18 12.42 -11.50
C GLY A 243 2.08 13.61 -11.77
N GLN A 244 1.52 14.82 -11.83
CA GLN A 244 2.29 16.06 -11.92
C GLN A 244 2.13 16.94 -10.66
N PRO A 245 3.21 17.53 -10.11
CA PRO A 245 4.61 17.35 -10.52
C PRO A 245 5.18 15.97 -10.11
N LYS A 246 6.24 15.52 -10.81
CA LYS A 246 7.00 14.31 -10.43
C LYS A 246 7.46 14.39 -8.98
N LYS A 247 7.24 13.32 -8.20
CA LYS A 247 7.74 13.20 -6.82
C LYS A 247 9.23 12.87 -6.78
N ASP A 248 9.89 13.31 -5.71
CA ASP A 248 11.33 13.07 -5.51
C ASP A 248 11.64 11.57 -5.58
N ARG A 249 12.55 11.20 -6.48
CA ARG A 249 13.04 9.82 -6.67
C ARG A 249 11.92 8.79 -6.87
N GLY A 250 10.83 9.17 -7.53
CA GLY A 250 9.66 8.30 -7.76
C GLY A 250 9.99 7.00 -8.49
N GLY A 251 10.84 7.03 -9.51
CA GLY A 251 11.26 5.84 -10.24
C GLY A 251 12.17 4.93 -9.41
N GLU A 252 13.06 5.51 -8.59
CA GLU A 252 13.86 4.71 -7.65
C GLU A 252 12.99 4.06 -6.57
N MET A 253 11.97 4.79 -6.09
CA MET A 253 10.99 4.25 -5.14
C MET A 253 10.18 3.10 -5.74
N PHE A 254 9.78 3.22 -7.01
CA PHE A 254 9.12 2.13 -7.75
C PHE A 254 9.97 0.87 -7.75
N TYR A 255 11.25 0.99 -8.15
CA TYR A 255 12.19 -0.12 -8.09
C TYR A 255 12.29 -0.71 -6.68
N TYR A 256 12.55 0.13 -5.68
CA TYR A 256 12.93 -0.35 -4.37
C TYR A 256 11.77 -1.02 -3.62
N MET A 257 10.57 -0.43 -3.67
CA MET A 257 9.40 -0.98 -3.02
C MET A 257 9.06 -2.37 -3.58
N HIS A 258 9.05 -2.52 -4.91
CA HIS A 258 8.75 -3.81 -5.55
C HIS A 258 9.88 -4.83 -5.37
N SER A 259 11.15 -4.41 -5.39
CA SER A 259 12.29 -5.28 -5.06
C SER A 259 12.18 -5.84 -3.64
N GLN A 260 11.76 -5.01 -2.69
CA GLN A 260 11.51 -5.43 -1.30
C GLN A 260 10.29 -6.37 -1.18
N ILE A 261 9.21 -6.15 -1.94
CA ILE A 261 8.08 -7.10 -2.01
C ILE A 261 8.57 -8.47 -2.48
N VAL A 262 9.35 -8.51 -3.55
CA VAL A 262 9.87 -9.75 -4.12
C VAL A 262 10.82 -10.46 -3.15
N ALA A 263 11.72 -9.73 -2.47
CA ALA A 263 12.61 -10.30 -1.45
C ALA A 263 11.83 -10.88 -0.26
N ARG A 264 10.79 -10.18 0.21
CA ARG A 264 9.88 -10.68 1.26
C ARG A 264 9.14 -11.91 0.80
N TYR A 265 8.59 -11.91 -0.41
CA TYR A 265 7.91 -13.07 -0.99
C TYR A 265 8.83 -14.29 -1.10
N ASP A 266 10.06 -14.11 -1.57
CA ASP A 266 11.07 -15.19 -1.62
C ASP A 266 11.40 -15.75 -0.22
N ALA A 267 11.49 -14.90 0.80
CA ALA A 267 11.67 -15.35 2.18
C ALA A 267 10.45 -16.15 2.70
N GLU A 268 9.22 -15.79 2.30
CA GLU A 268 8.01 -16.54 2.62
C GLU A 268 7.93 -17.86 1.85
N ARG A 269 8.37 -17.92 0.59
CA ARG A 269 8.49 -19.16 -0.19
C ARG A 269 9.39 -20.16 0.54
N LEU A 270 10.58 -19.73 0.95
CA LEU A 270 11.52 -20.55 1.73
C LEU A 270 10.94 -20.95 3.10
N SER A 271 10.17 -20.06 3.75
CA SER A 271 9.44 -20.35 4.99
C SER A 271 8.37 -21.45 4.82
N ASN A 272 7.96 -21.74 3.57
CA ASN A 272 6.95 -22.76 3.22
C ASN A 272 7.51 -23.94 2.42
N ASN A 273 8.83 -24.10 2.40
CA ASN A 273 9.53 -25.13 1.61
C ASN A 273 9.19 -25.06 0.12
N LEU A 274 9.11 -23.85 -0.42
CA LEU A 274 8.97 -23.56 -1.85
C LEU A 274 10.26 -22.91 -2.33
N ALA A 275 10.62 -23.18 -3.59
CA ALA A 275 11.75 -22.51 -4.22
C ALA A 275 11.48 -21.02 -4.43
N ARG A 276 12.52 -20.17 -4.48
CA ARG A 276 12.39 -18.76 -4.90
C ARG A 276 11.59 -18.63 -6.21
N VAL A 277 10.92 -17.49 -6.36
CA VAL A 277 10.02 -17.25 -7.50
C VAL A 277 10.79 -17.19 -8.82
N GLU A 278 10.25 -17.84 -9.84
CA GLU A 278 10.80 -17.81 -11.19
C GLU A 278 10.37 -16.56 -11.95
N ARG A 279 11.26 -16.02 -12.77
CA ARG A 279 10.96 -14.89 -13.65
C ARG A 279 9.95 -15.29 -14.74
N LEU A 280 9.05 -14.39 -15.11
CA LEU A 280 8.21 -14.51 -16.31
C LEU A 280 8.96 -13.91 -17.51
N VAL A 281 9.82 -14.69 -18.17
CA VAL A 281 10.71 -14.19 -19.24
C VAL A 281 10.19 -14.43 -20.66
N SER A 282 9.34 -15.45 -20.83
CA SER A 282 8.80 -15.88 -22.11
C SER A 282 7.33 -15.51 -22.21
N PHE A 283 6.96 -14.89 -23.32
CA PHE A 283 5.56 -14.62 -23.65
C PHE A 283 4.98 -15.64 -24.64
N ASP A 284 5.78 -16.62 -25.07
CA ASP A 284 5.35 -17.71 -25.96
C ASP A 284 4.91 -18.96 -25.19
N ASP A 285 5.49 -19.18 -24.00
CA ASP A 285 5.23 -20.39 -23.22
C ASP A 285 3.86 -20.35 -22.52
N PRO A 286 3.18 -21.50 -22.36
CA PRO A 286 1.97 -21.60 -21.56
C PRO A 286 2.20 -21.19 -20.09
N VAL A 287 1.30 -20.37 -19.56
CA VAL A 287 1.29 -19.95 -18.16
C VAL A 287 0.69 -21.07 -17.31
N THR A 288 1.53 -21.80 -16.59
CA THR A 288 1.10 -22.93 -15.75
C THR A 288 0.49 -22.50 -14.41
N LEU A 289 0.83 -21.31 -13.91
CA LEU A 289 0.27 -20.76 -12.67
C LEU A 289 -1.19 -20.35 -12.85
N ALA A 290 -2.09 -21.16 -12.31
CA ALA A 290 -3.51 -20.83 -12.25
C ALA A 290 -3.82 -19.92 -11.04
N TYR A 291 -4.86 -19.09 -11.16
CA TYR A 291 -5.41 -18.37 -10.02
C TYR A 291 -6.90 -18.08 -10.23
N PHE A 292 -7.70 -18.29 -9.17
CA PHE A 292 -9.16 -18.13 -9.18
C PHE A 292 -9.56 -17.24 -8.00
N PRO A 293 -9.70 -15.91 -8.19
CA PRO A 293 -9.71 -14.94 -7.11
C PRO A 293 -10.94 -14.99 -6.19
N LYS A 294 -12.08 -15.49 -6.68
CA LYS A 294 -13.38 -15.50 -5.98
C LYS A 294 -13.93 -14.12 -5.58
N LEU A 295 -13.36 -13.05 -6.14
CA LEU A 295 -13.80 -11.68 -5.89
C LEU A 295 -14.89 -11.25 -6.88
N THR A 296 -15.65 -10.23 -6.50
CA THR A 296 -16.61 -9.52 -7.36
C THR A 296 -16.37 -8.02 -7.34
N ASN A 297 -16.94 -7.32 -8.31
CA ASN A 297 -17.25 -5.90 -8.20
C ASN A 297 -18.69 -5.79 -7.68
N GLU A 298 -18.88 -5.39 -6.42
CA GLU A 298 -20.20 -5.41 -5.77
C GLU A 298 -21.22 -4.53 -6.52
N ASN A 299 -20.78 -3.35 -6.98
CA ASN A 299 -21.62 -2.34 -7.61
C ASN A 299 -22.27 -2.83 -8.93
N SER A 300 -21.68 -3.83 -9.59
CA SER A 300 -22.23 -4.43 -10.80
C SER A 300 -22.48 -5.93 -10.70
N SER A 301 -22.15 -6.56 -9.56
CA SER A 301 -22.18 -8.01 -9.35
C SER A 301 -21.36 -8.82 -10.38
N GLN A 302 -20.43 -8.18 -11.06
CA GLN A 302 -19.57 -8.82 -12.05
C GLN A 302 -18.36 -9.48 -11.36
N GLN A 303 -17.97 -10.66 -11.83
CA GLN A 303 -16.84 -11.40 -11.25
C GLN A 303 -15.51 -10.97 -11.87
N TRP A 304 -14.45 -10.98 -11.06
CA TRP A 304 -13.08 -10.91 -11.56
C TRP A 304 -12.77 -12.20 -12.32
N SER A 305 -12.17 -12.07 -13.50
CA SER A 305 -11.86 -13.25 -14.31
C SER A 305 -10.76 -14.09 -13.66
N SER A 306 -10.90 -15.40 -13.79
CA SER A 306 -9.90 -16.36 -13.34
C SER A 306 -8.90 -16.65 -14.47
N ARG A 307 -7.70 -17.10 -14.11
CA ARG A 307 -6.71 -17.61 -15.05
C ARG A 307 -6.51 -19.11 -14.82
N PRO A 308 -7.16 -19.98 -15.61
CA PRO A 308 -6.84 -21.41 -15.63
C PRO A 308 -5.39 -21.67 -16.05
N SER A 309 -4.86 -22.84 -15.67
CA SER A 309 -3.52 -23.27 -16.08
C SER A 309 -3.48 -23.54 -17.59
N GLY A 310 -2.35 -23.21 -18.22
CA GLY A 310 -2.04 -23.54 -19.61
C GLY A 310 -2.48 -22.50 -20.63
N LEU A 311 -2.96 -21.33 -20.21
CA LEU A 311 -3.24 -20.22 -21.13
C LEU A 311 -1.93 -19.65 -21.70
N THR A 312 -1.95 -19.19 -22.95
CA THR A 312 -0.83 -18.56 -23.64
C THR A 312 -1.13 -17.09 -23.91
N PHE A 313 -0.13 -16.21 -23.82
CA PHE A 313 -0.33 -14.81 -24.19
C PHE A 313 -0.63 -14.65 -25.69
N ARG A 314 -1.43 -13.65 -26.00
CA ARG A 314 -1.81 -13.25 -27.36
C ARG A 314 -1.79 -11.73 -27.45
N ASP A 315 -1.76 -11.20 -28.66
CA ASP A 315 -1.83 -9.77 -28.90
C ASP A 315 -3.15 -9.20 -28.35
N ILE A 316 -3.06 -8.02 -27.73
CA ILE A 316 -4.21 -7.36 -27.10
C ILE A 316 -4.85 -6.44 -28.14
N ASN A 317 -6.14 -6.62 -28.38
CA ASN A 317 -6.92 -5.84 -29.33
C ASN A 317 -8.23 -5.36 -28.69
N LEU A 318 -8.13 -4.35 -27.82
CA LEU A 318 -9.24 -3.76 -27.06
C LEU A 318 -9.40 -2.27 -27.45
N PRO A 319 -9.87 -1.96 -28.67
CA PRO A 319 -9.93 -0.58 -29.17
C PRO A 319 -10.91 0.31 -28.40
N ASP A 320 -11.95 -0.25 -27.81
CA ASP A 320 -12.91 0.47 -26.96
C ASP A 320 -12.30 0.99 -25.65
N MET A 321 -11.17 0.41 -25.24
CA MET A 321 -10.38 0.76 -24.07
C MET A 321 -9.10 1.54 -24.41
N ASP A 322 -8.88 1.87 -25.69
CA ASP A 322 -7.63 2.42 -26.22
C ASP A 322 -6.39 1.57 -25.80
N LEU A 323 -6.55 0.25 -25.83
CA LEU A 323 -5.54 -0.73 -25.42
C LEU A 323 -5.34 -1.73 -26.56
N VAL A 324 -4.41 -1.42 -27.47
CA VAL A 324 -4.06 -2.26 -28.62
C VAL A 324 -2.55 -2.31 -28.72
N PHE A 325 -1.97 -3.51 -28.61
CA PHE A 325 -0.53 -3.74 -28.76
C PHE A 325 -0.25 -5.22 -29.00
N ASP A 326 0.86 -5.50 -29.67
CA ASP A 326 1.31 -6.87 -29.90
C ASP A 326 2.15 -7.33 -28.71
N ARG A 327 2.10 -8.62 -28.37
CA ARG A 327 2.99 -9.15 -27.32
C ARG A 327 4.47 -8.91 -27.63
N LYS A 328 4.82 -8.83 -28.92
CA LYS A 328 6.17 -8.55 -29.41
C LYS A 328 6.63 -7.13 -29.13
N ASP A 329 5.71 -6.18 -28.91
CA ASP A 329 6.09 -4.83 -28.49
C ASP A 329 6.77 -4.86 -27.11
N LEU A 330 6.30 -5.71 -26.19
CA LEU A 330 6.96 -5.92 -24.88
C LEU A 330 8.37 -6.49 -25.03
N GLU A 331 8.58 -7.45 -25.95
CA GLU A 331 9.89 -8.02 -26.24
C GLU A 331 10.85 -6.97 -26.80
N LEU A 332 10.36 -6.13 -27.72
CA LEU A 332 11.12 -5.04 -28.31
C LEU A 332 11.50 -3.97 -27.28
N TRP A 333 10.58 -3.57 -26.41
CA TRP A 333 10.86 -2.61 -25.34
C TRP A 333 11.83 -3.18 -24.31
N ARG A 334 11.68 -4.44 -23.91
CA ARG A 334 12.65 -5.14 -23.07
C ARG A 334 14.05 -5.03 -23.66
N ASP A 335 14.22 -5.40 -24.93
CA ASP A 335 15.53 -5.44 -25.58
C ASP A 335 16.15 -4.04 -25.66
N ARG A 336 15.36 -3.02 -26.01
CA ARG A 336 15.82 -1.61 -26.05
C ARG A 336 16.23 -1.08 -24.67
N ILE A 337 15.47 -1.43 -23.62
CA ILE A 337 15.78 -1.01 -22.25
C ILE A 337 17.06 -1.69 -21.77
N LEU A 338 17.20 -3.01 -21.97
CA LEU A 338 18.41 -3.75 -21.61
C LEU A 338 19.63 -3.25 -22.38
N GLU A 339 19.49 -2.98 -23.69
CA GLU A 339 20.54 -2.39 -24.50
C GLU A 339 20.97 -1.01 -23.95
N ALA A 340 20.03 -0.14 -23.60
CA ALA A 340 20.31 1.17 -23.01
C ALA A 340 21.05 1.04 -21.67
N ILE A 341 20.63 0.10 -20.82
CA ILE A 341 21.30 -0.25 -19.56
C ILE A 341 22.74 -0.66 -19.84
N HIS A 342 22.97 -1.60 -20.76
CA HIS A 342 24.31 -2.11 -21.08
C HIS A 342 25.22 -1.08 -21.75
N ARG A 343 24.66 -0.14 -22.51
CA ARG A 343 25.38 1.02 -23.05
C ARG A 343 25.69 2.08 -21.99
N GLY A 344 24.92 2.12 -20.90
CA GLY A 344 25.10 3.06 -19.79
C GLY A 344 24.45 4.42 -19.99
N PHE A 345 23.54 4.57 -20.96
CA PHE A 345 22.76 5.79 -21.16
C PHE A 345 21.43 5.48 -21.85
N VAL A 346 20.42 6.31 -21.60
CA VAL A 346 19.15 6.33 -22.33
C VAL A 346 19.10 7.55 -23.26
N THR A 347 18.20 7.53 -24.23
CA THR A 347 18.04 8.59 -25.23
C THR A 347 16.68 9.24 -25.08
N ASP A 348 16.65 10.56 -24.88
CA ASP A 348 15.41 11.32 -24.78
C ASP A 348 14.74 11.54 -26.15
N ARG A 349 13.59 12.20 -26.19
CA ARG A 349 12.86 12.53 -27.44
C ARG A 349 13.63 13.44 -28.40
N ASN A 350 14.67 14.14 -27.93
CA ASN A 350 15.49 15.05 -28.72
C ASN A 350 16.84 14.43 -29.08
N GLU A 351 16.96 13.09 -28.99
CA GLU A 351 18.18 12.33 -29.25
C GLU A 351 19.34 12.64 -28.30
N ARG A 352 19.07 13.28 -27.16
CA ARG A 352 20.10 13.58 -26.15
C ARG A 352 20.31 12.37 -25.27
N ARG A 353 21.57 12.12 -24.93
CA ARG A 353 21.95 11.05 -24.02
C ARG A 353 21.78 11.49 -22.57
N ILE A 354 21.06 10.69 -21.80
CA ILE A 354 20.97 10.79 -20.33
C ILE A 354 21.76 9.61 -19.77
N ASN A 355 22.90 9.89 -19.16
CA ASN A 355 23.76 8.85 -18.60
C ASN A 355 23.07 8.14 -17.43
N LEU A 356 23.19 6.83 -17.39
CA LEU A 356 22.74 6.00 -16.28
C LEU A 356 23.92 5.79 -15.33
N ASN A 357 24.06 6.71 -14.37
CA ASN A 357 25.19 6.70 -13.45
C ASN A 357 24.83 7.25 -12.07
N VAL A 358 25.80 7.10 -11.18
CA VAL A 358 25.82 7.73 -9.86
C VAL A 358 26.46 9.10 -10.02
N GLU A 359 25.78 10.15 -9.57
CA GLU A 359 26.23 11.54 -9.61
C GLU A 359 26.16 12.13 -8.20
N ASN A 360 27.27 12.69 -7.70
CA ASN A 360 27.35 13.29 -6.36
C ASN A 360 26.86 12.36 -5.22
N GLY A 361 27.13 11.06 -5.36
CA GLY A 361 26.74 10.01 -4.40
C GLY A 361 25.27 9.56 -4.51
N GLN A 362 24.49 10.13 -5.43
CA GLN A 362 23.10 9.76 -5.69
C GLN A 362 23.00 8.93 -6.97
N ASP A 363 22.29 7.81 -6.90
CA ASP A 363 22.02 6.98 -8.07
C ASP A 363 20.89 7.61 -8.90
N ARG A 364 21.24 8.43 -9.89
CA ARG A 364 20.24 9.07 -10.77
C ARG A 364 19.78 8.13 -11.87
N GLY A 365 20.62 7.18 -12.27
CA GLY A 365 20.28 6.23 -13.32
C GLY A 365 19.13 5.30 -12.93
N ILE A 366 19.06 4.83 -11.67
CA ILE A 366 17.95 3.97 -11.22
C ILE A 366 16.60 4.70 -11.25
N ASP A 367 16.58 5.99 -10.93
CA ASP A 367 15.35 6.80 -10.95
C ASP A 367 14.84 6.97 -12.38
N VAL A 368 15.74 7.29 -13.32
CA VAL A 368 15.40 7.38 -14.75
C VAL A 368 14.94 6.02 -15.31
N LEU A 369 15.55 4.91 -14.89
CA LEU A 369 15.13 3.58 -15.30
C LEU A 369 13.76 3.20 -14.72
N GLY A 370 13.47 3.60 -13.47
CA GLY A 370 12.16 3.41 -12.87
C GLY A 370 11.07 4.10 -13.68
N ASP A 371 11.31 5.37 -14.02
CA ASP A 371 10.41 6.15 -14.88
C ASP A 371 10.22 5.52 -16.27
N ILE A 372 11.22 4.81 -16.80
CA ILE A 372 11.16 4.12 -18.10
C ILE A 372 10.39 2.81 -18.01
N ILE A 373 10.69 1.99 -17.00
CA ILE A 373 10.17 0.61 -16.90
C ILE A 373 8.73 0.62 -16.41
N GLU A 374 8.40 1.43 -15.39
CA GLU A 374 7.02 1.68 -14.96
C GLU A 374 6.25 2.47 -16.03
N ALA A 375 6.96 3.37 -16.71
CA ALA A 375 6.53 4.35 -17.72
C ALA A 375 5.72 5.57 -17.21
N SER A 376 5.98 6.05 -16.00
CA SER A 376 5.34 7.26 -15.45
C SER A 376 5.90 8.56 -16.03
N HIS A 377 7.23 8.76 -15.96
CA HIS A 377 7.92 9.98 -16.40
C HIS A 377 9.03 9.70 -17.44
N SER A 378 8.85 8.65 -18.23
CA SER A 378 9.85 8.20 -19.20
C SER A 378 10.33 9.34 -20.11
N PRO A 379 11.65 9.54 -20.28
CA PRO A 379 12.22 10.57 -21.14
C PRO A 379 11.92 10.32 -22.62
N ASN A 380 11.55 9.10 -23.01
CA ASN A 380 11.17 8.74 -24.37
C ASN A 380 10.20 7.54 -24.41
N PRO A 381 8.90 7.75 -24.13
CA PRO A 381 7.91 6.67 -24.13
C PRO A 381 7.74 6.00 -25.51
N ALA A 382 8.01 6.72 -26.60
CA ALA A 382 7.93 6.15 -27.94
C ALA A 382 9.02 5.10 -28.21
N LEU A 383 10.21 5.30 -27.62
CA LEU A 383 11.33 4.37 -27.77
C LEU A 383 11.22 3.20 -26.79
N TYR A 384 10.93 3.50 -25.52
CA TYR A 384 10.99 2.54 -24.41
C TYR A 384 9.65 1.93 -24.00
N GLY A 385 8.54 2.46 -24.50
CA GLY A 385 7.21 1.89 -24.27
C GLY A 385 6.65 2.09 -22.86
N ASP A 386 5.70 1.20 -22.53
CA ASP A 386 5.03 1.08 -21.23
C ASP A 386 5.13 -0.37 -20.71
N PHE A 387 6.37 -0.83 -20.52
CA PHE A 387 6.69 -2.25 -20.35
C PHE A 387 5.99 -2.88 -19.13
N HIS A 388 6.16 -2.30 -17.93
CA HIS A 388 5.57 -2.82 -16.70
C HIS A 388 4.04 -2.89 -16.77
N ASN A 389 3.38 -1.78 -17.14
CA ASN A 389 1.92 -1.69 -17.06
C ASN A 389 1.24 -2.49 -18.17
N LEU A 390 1.81 -2.51 -19.38
CA LEU A 390 1.26 -3.32 -20.47
C LEU A 390 1.51 -4.82 -20.24
N GLY A 391 2.54 -5.20 -19.48
CA GLY A 391 2.66 -6.56 -18.95
C GLY A 391 1.52 -6.93 -17.99
N HIS A 392 1.14 -6.03 -17.07
CA HIS A 392 -0.06 -6.21 -16.24
C HIS A 392 -1.33 -6.37 -17.09
N ALA A 393 -1.51 -5.52 -18.11
CA ALA A 393 -2.65 -5.60 -19.02
C ALA A 393 -2.68 -6.91 -19.81
N LEU A 394 -1.54 -7.34 -20.36
CA LEU A 394 -1.40 -8.60 -21.10
C LEU A 394 -1.83 -9.80 -20.25
N ILE A 395 -1.42 -9.83 -18.98
CA ILE A 395 -1.81 -10.91 -18.06
C ILE A 395 -3.28 -10.80 -17.64
N ALA A 396 -3.79 -9.59 -17.39
CA ALA A 396 -5.17 -9.38 -16.95
C ALA A 396 -6.19 -9.84 -17.99
N PHE A 397 -5.88 -9.68 -19.28
CA PHE A 397 -6.76 -10.03 -20.40
C PHE A 397 -6.38 -11.32 -21.13
N ILE A 398 -5.45 -12.13 -20.58
CA ILE A 398 -4.98 -13.38 -21.20
C ILE A 398 -6.11 -14.34 -21.64
N HIS A 399 -7.27 -14.28 -20.98
CA HIS A 399 -8.41 -15.15 -21.22
C HIS A 399 -9.38 -14.63 -22.31
N ASP A 400 -9.36 -13.33 -22.64
CA ASP A 400 -10.21 -12.70 -23.67
C ASP A 400 -9.51 -11.46 -24.28
N PRO A 401 -8.39 -11.65 -24.99
CA PRO A 401 -7.49 -10.57 -25.40
C PRO A 401 -8.07 -9.66 -26.51
N ASP A 402 -9.16 -10.06 -27.16
CA ASP A 402 -9.86 -9.29 -28.20
C ASP A 402 -11.32 -9.00 -27.83
N ARG A 403 -11.70 -9.21 -26.57
CA ARG A 403 -13.02 -8.95 -26.01
C ARG A 403 -14.18 -9.70 -26.68
N ARG A 404 -13.94 -10.74 -27.46
CA ARG A 404 -15.02 -11.48 -28.18
C ARG A 404 -16.01 -12.15 -27.22
N HIS A 405 -15.62 -12.34 -25.96
CA HIS A 405 -16.44 -12.93 -24.92
C HIS A 405 -16.94 -11.90 -23.88
N LEU A 406 -16.57 -10.62 -24.03
CA LEU A 406 -16.95 -9.52 -23.15
C LEU A 406 -16.66 -9.82 -21.68
N THR A 407 -15.57 -10.53 -21.39
CA THR A 407 -15.19 -10.86 -20.01
C THR A 407 -14.48 -9.71 -19.31
N ASN A 408 -14.44 -9.76 -17.99
CA ASN A 408 -13.79 -8.76 -17.15
C ASN A 408 -12.28 -8.99 -17.05
N PRO A 409 -11.47 -8.00 -16.65
CA PRO A 409 -10.06 -8.26 -16.36
C PRO A 409 -9.86 -9.24 -15.19
N GLY A 410 -8.72 -9.93 -15.18
CA GLY A 410 -8.22 -10.64 -14.00
C GLY A 410 -7.65 -9.69 -12.95
N VAL A 411 -7.45 -10.18 -11.72
CA VAL A 411 -7.04 -9.37 -10.55
C VAL A 411 -5.69 -8.68 -10.66
N ILE A 412 -4.77 -9.18 -11.49
CA ILE A 412 -3.49 -8.50 -11.76
C ILE A 412 -3.69 -7.15 -12.48
N GLY A 413 -4.87 -6.95 -13.06
CA GLY A 413 -5.26 -5.71 -13.71
C GLY A 413 -5.58 -4.58 -12.74
N ASP A 414 -5.56 -4.74 -11.42
CA ASP A 414 -5.81 -3.64 -10.47
C ASP A 414 -4.78 -3.67 -9.35
N PRO A 415 -4.08 -2.55 -9.04
CA PRO A 415 -3.16 -2.48 -7.91
C PRO A 415 -3.75 -2.94 -6.58
N VAL A 416 -5.05 -2.78 -6.32
CA VAL A 416 -5.66 -3.28 -5.08
C VAL A 416 -5.58 -4.80 -4.97
N THR A 417 -5.72 -5.52 -6.08
CA THR A 417 -5.88 -6.98 -6.09
C THR A 417 -4.70 -7.72 -6.70
N ALA A 418 -3.75 -7.03 -7.34
CA ALA A 418 -2.71 -7.66 -8.14
C ALA A 418 -1.80 -8.57 -7.33
N MET A 419 -1.45 -8.20 -6.09
CA MET A 419 -0.57 -8.98 -5.22
C MET A 419 -1.17 -10.32 -4.77
N ARG A 420 -2.49 -10.51 -4.94
CA ARG A 420 -3.18 -11.78 -4.67
C ARG A 420 -2.76 -12.89 -5.62
N ASP A 421 -2.38 -12.52 -6.84
CA ASP A 421 -2.07 -13.46 -7.90
C ASP A 421 -0.60 -13.90 -7.86
N PRO A 422 -0.27 -15.21 -7.77
CA PRO A 422 1.11 -15.68 -7.80
C PRO A 422 1.93 -15.20 -9.01
N ILE A 423 1.28 -14.91 -10.15
CA ILE A 423 1.99 -14.44 -11.34
C ILE A 423 2.51 -13.00 -11.19
N PHE A 424 1.94 -12.19 -10.29
CA PHE A 424 2.44 -10.85 -9.97
C PHE A 424 3.92 -10.93 -9.58
N TYR A 425 4.27 -11.88 -8.72
CA TYR A 425 5.63 -12.04 -8.23
C TYR A 425 6.59 -12.53 -9.33
N ARG A 426 6.11 -13.33 -10.29
CA ARG A 426 6.92 -13.73 -11.45
C ARG A 426 7.19 -12.55 -12.39
N TRP A 427 6.18 -11.71 -12.61
CA TRP A 427 6.30 -10.49 -13.41
C TRP A 427 7.24 -9.49 -12.76
N HIS A 428 7.04 -9.21 -11.47
CA HIS A 428 7.88 -8.28 -10.71
C HIS A 428 9.30 -8.80 -10.48
N LYS A 429 9.52 -10.13 -10.41
CA LYS A 429 10.89 -10.69 -10.43
C LYS A 429 11.62 -10.42 -11.75
N PHE A 430 10.89 -10.39 -12.86
CA PHE A 430 11.48 -10.08 -14.16
C PHE A 430 11.78 -8.58 -14.30
N VAL A 431 10.87 -7.73 -13.84
CA VAL A 431 11.08 -6.28 -13.72
C VAL A 431 12.28 -5.96 -12.82
N ASP A 432 12.35 -6.55 -11.62
CA ASP A 432 13.49 -6.41 -10.71
C ASP A 432 14.80 -6.86 -11.37
N TYR A 433 14.78 -7.96 -12.13
CA TYR A 433 15.96 -8.40 -12.88
C TYR A 433 16.49 -7.33 -13.84
N MET A 434 15.63 -6.60 -14.56
CA MET A 434 16.07 -5.50 -15.43
C MET A 434 16.74 -4.38 -14.62
N PHE A 435 16.24 -4.06 -13.43
CA PHE A 435 16.91 -3.12 -12.53
C PHE A 435 18.24 -3.66 -12.01
N GLN A 436 18.33 -4.96 -11.71
CA GLN A 436 19.59 -5.59 -11.29
C GLN A 436 20.65 -5.59 -12.40
N GLU A 437 20.28 -5.70 -13.67
CA GLU A 437 21.21 -5.54 -14.80
C GLU A 437 21.87 -4.15 -14.81
N TYR A 438 21.16 -3.11 -14.34
CA TYR A 438 21.76 -1.80 -14.12
C TYR A 438 22.61 -1.76 -12.84
N LYS A 439 22.05 -2.18 -11.70
CA LYS A 439 22.72 -2.11 -10.40
C LYS A 439 24.05 -2.87 -10.36
N THR A 440 24.15 -3.98 -11.08
CA THR A 440 25.38 -4.79 -11.18
C THR A 440 26.51 -4.11 -11.96
N ARG A 441 26.21 -3.12 -12.80
CA ARG A 441 27.21 -2.32 -13.52
C ARG A 441 27.78 -1.18 -12.70
N LEU A 442 27.11 -0.79 -11.62
CA LEU A 442 27.58 0.29 -10.77
C LEU A 442 28.88 -0.11 -10.07
N THR A 443 29.79 0.84 -9.93
CA THR A 443 30.98 0.66 -9.12
C THR A 443 30.55 0.26 -7.70
N PRO A 444 31.10 -0.85 -7.17
CA PRO A 444 30.91 -1.22 -5.77
C PRO A 444 31.24 -0.07 -4.83
N TYR A 445 30.51 0.04 -3.73
CA TYR A 445 30.79 1.06 -2.72
C TYR A 445 32.20 0.90 -2.17
N THR A 446 32.98 1.97 -2.07
CA THR A 446 34.34 1.89 -1.54
C THR A 446 34.34 1.59 -0.04
N GLN A 447 35.50 1.21 0.51
CA GLN A 447 35.64 1.00 1.94
C GLN A 447 35.27 2.27 2.72
N GLU A 448 35.62 3.45 2.20
CA GLU A 448 35.35 4.75 2.80
C GLU A 448 33.86 5.10 2.78
N GLU A 449 33.17 4.80 1.68
CA GLU A 449 31.72 5.06 1.57
C GLU A 449 30.89 4.24 2.56
N LEU A 450 31.40 3.06 2.92
CA LEU A 450 30.79 2.10 3.85
C LEU A 450 31.24 2.30 5.31
N SER A 451 32.46 2.81 5.53
CA SER A 451 33.03 2.94 6.86
C SER A 451 32.51 4.17 7.60
N PHE A 452 32.45 4.08 8.92
CA PHE A 452 32.24 5.24 9.79
C PHE A 452 33.40 5.32 10.81
N PRO A 453 34.48 6.07 10.51
CA PRO A 453 35.67 6.12 11.35
C PRO A 453 35.38 6.45 12.82
N GLY A 454 36.03 5.72 13.73
CA GLY A 454 35.83 5.84 15.17
C GLY A 454 34.55 5.19 15.71
N ILE A 455 33.69 4.64 14.84
CA ILE A 455 32.49 3.90 15.25
C ILE A 455 32.72 2.40 15.07
N THR A 456 32.44 1.64 16.13
CA THR A 456 32.52 0.18 16.11
C THR A 456 31.27 -0.43 16.73
N LEU A 457 30.58 -1.30 15.98
CA LEU A 457 29.51 -2.13 16.54
C LEU A 457 30.13 -3.32 17.26
N THR A 458 29.89 -3.43 18.56
CA THR A 458 30.49 -4.48 19.41
C THR A 458 29.48 -5.57 19.79
N GLY A 459 28.18 -5.31 19.65
CA GLY A 459 27.14 -6.28 19.96
C GLY A 459 25.83 -5.92 19.27
N ILE A 460 25.17 -6.94 18.72
CA ILE A 460 23.77 -6.85 18.29
C ILE A 460 23.02 -8.08 18.80
N SER A 461 21.80 -7.84 19.26
CA SER A 461 20.85 -8.89 19.63
C SER A 461 19.41 -8.42 19.43
N VAL A 462 18.49 -9.37 19.31
CA VAL A 462 17.05 -9.11 19.42
C VAL A 462 16.51 -9.77 20.67
N GLN A 463 15.67 -9.03 21.39
CA GLN A 463 15.07 -9.46 22.65
C GLN A 463 13.56 -9.55 22.47
N THR A 464 13.01 -10.76 22.53
CA THR A 464 11.57 -10.99 22.65
C THR A 464 11.23 -11.21 24.12
N PRO A 465 10.22 -10.51 24.69
CA PRO A 465 9.89 -10.63 26.11
C PRO A 465 9.68 -12.08 26.57
N GLY A 466 10.38 -12.46 27.64
CA GLY A 466 10.29 -13.80 28.23
C GLY A 466 10.89 -14.94 27.38
N GLN A 467 11.70 -14.62 26.37
CA GLN A 467 12.35 -15.60 25.49
C GLN A 467 13.87 -15.45 25.52
N GLN A 468 14.58 -16.45 25.00
CA GLN A 468 16.04 -16.37 24.82
C GLN A 468 16.39 -15.33 23.75
N PRO A 469 17.52 -14.60 23.89
CA PRO A 469 17.97 -13.65 22.87
C PRO A 469 18.08 -14.29 21.49
N ASN A 470 17.88 -13.48 20.43
CA ASN A 470 18.00 -13.89 19.03
C ASN A 470 16.94 -14.89 18.53
N ASN A 471 15.83 -15.02 19.25
CA ASN A 471 14.68 -15.84 18.83
C ASN A 471 13.46 -14.94 18.63
N LEU A 472 12.93 -14.95 17.41
CA LEU A 472 11.69 -14.28 17.03
C LEU A 472 10.58 -15.31 16.83
N PHE A 473 9.35 -14.90 17.09
CA PHE A 473 8.19 -15.78 17.09
C PHE A 473 7.07 -15.20 16.26
N THR A 474 6.58 -16.03 15.34
CA THR A 474 5.41 -15.75 14.52
C THR A 474 4.30 -16.74 14.82
N GLY A 475 3.07 -16.35 14.51
CA GLY A 475 1.90 -17.18 14.71
C GLY A 475 0.71 -16.59 14.00
N TRP A 476 -0.48 -17.07 14.33
CA TRP A 476 -1.71 -16.51 13.77
C TRP A 476 -2.34 -15.52 14.73
N GLU A 477 -3.02 -14.53 14.17
CA GLU A 477 -3.97 -13.68 14.88
C GLU A 477 -5.24 -13.60 14.06
N SER A 478 -6.38 -13.48 14.75
CA SER A 478 -7.67 -13.24 14.11
C SER A 478 -8.15 -11.85 14.50
N LYS A 479 -8.52 -11.05 13.51
CA LYS A 479 -9.06 -9.70 13.73
C LYS A 479 -10.33 -9.49 12.94
N ASP A 480 -11.30 -8.88 13.60
CA ASP A 480 -12.57 -8.51 13.00
C ASP A 480 -12.41 -7.11 12.38
N VAL A 481 -12.61 -7.02 11.08
CA VAL A 481 -12.50 -5.78 10.29
C VAL A 481 -13.90 -5.28 9.97
N ASP A 482 -14.16 -4.01 10.25
CA ASP A 482 -15.45 -3.38 9.99
C ASP A 482 -15.61 -3.11 8.48
N LEU A 483 -16.61 -3.71 7.86
CA LEU A 483 -16.94 -3.55 6.44
C LEU A 483 -18.21 -2.72 6.23
N THR A 484 -18.85 -2.26 7.31
CA THR A 484 -20.17 -1.63 7.30
C THR A 484 -20.27 -0.42 6.37
N ARG A 485 -19.15 0.28 6.18
CA ARG A 485 -19.05 1.50 5.37
C ARG A 485 -18.71 1.26 3.91
N GLY A 486 -18.36 0.04 3.54
CA GLY A 486 -18.02 -0.31 2.16
C GLY A 486 -19.07 -1.16 1.48
N LEU A 487 -19.93 -1.83 2.26
CA LEU A 487 -20.98 -2.68 1.74
C LEU A 487 -22.25 -1.85 1.43
N ASP A 488 -22.53 -1.71 0.15
CA ASP A 488 -23.68 -0.94 -0.33
C ASP A 488 -25.00 -1.64 0.03
N PHE A 489 -26.02 -0.84 0.36
CA PHE A 489 -27.39 -1.28 0.67
C PHE A 489 -27.53 -2.17 1.92
N MET A 490 -26.46 -2.30 2.71
CA MET A 490 -26.49 -2.92 4.04
C MET A 490 -26.43 -1.86 5.14
N ARG A 491 -27.54 -1.68 5.85
CA ARG A 491 -27.78 -0.52 6.75
C ARG A 491 -28.45 -0.87 8.06
N ASN A 492 -28.83 -2.12 8.24
CA ASN A 492 -29.61 -2.51 9.41
C ASN A 492 -28.71 -2.79 10.61
N ARG A 493 -27.43 -3.12 10.42
CA ARG A 493 -26.52 -3.54 11.50
C ARG A 493 -25.06 -3.50 11.05
N PRO A 494 -24.10 -3.56 11.99
CA PRO A 494 -22.69 -3.63 11.65
C PRO A 494 -22.35 -4.97 11.01
N VAL A 495 -21.46 -4.93 10.02
CA VAL A 495 -20.95 -6.12 9.34
C VAL A 495 -19.43 -6.14 9.47
N PHE A 496 -18.91 -7.21 10.07
CA PHE A 496 -17.50 -7.45 10.23
C PHE A 496 -17.08 -8.69 9.44
N ALA A 497 -15.85 -8.68 8.94
CA ALA A 497 -15.19 -9.89 8.48
C ALA A 497 -14.04 -10.26 9.41
N ARG A 498 -14.02 -11.51 9.86
CA ARG A 498 -12.92 -12.08 10.61
C ARG A 498 -11.85 -12.58 9.65
N PHE A 499 -10.68 -11.95 9.71
CA PHE A 499 -9.50 -12.36 8.97
C PHE A 499 -8.49 -12.99 9.90
N ARG A 500 -7.96 -14.15 9.49
CA ARG A 500 -6.78 -14.74 10.10
C ARG A 500 -5.54 -14.32 9.32
N HIS A 501 -4.63 -13.59 9.96
CA HIS A 501 -3.40 -13.09 9.35
C HIS A 501 -2.17 -13.55 10.16
N LEU A 502 -1.01 -13.52 9.52
CA LEU A 502 0.26 -13.74 10.22
C LEU A 502 0.45 -12.62 11.26
N ALA A 503 1.02 -12.95 12.40
CA ALA A 503 1.41 -11.99 13.41
C ALA A 503 2.79 -12.35 13.97
N ASN A 504 3.42 -11.37 14.62
CA ASN A 504 4.69 -11.53 15.31
C ASN A 504 4.59 -11.00 16.74
N ARG A 505 5.30 -11.65 17.67
CA ARG A 505 5.47 -11.08 19.02
C ARG A 505 6.35 -9.85 18.93
N THR A 506 6.01 -8.80 19.67
CA THR A 506 6.85 -7.60 19.75
C THR A 506 8.24 -7.96 20.27
N PHE A 507 9.25 -7.26 19.77
CA PHE A 507 10.65 -7.48 20.12
C PHE A 507 11.42 -6.17 20.05
N GLN A 508 12.59 -6.15 20.68
CA GLN A 508 13.46 -4.99 20.72
C GLN A 508 14.84 -5.33 20.15
N TYR A 509 15.38 -4.47 19.30
CA TYR A 509 16.79 -4.51 18.95
C TYR A 509 17.61 -3.91 20.09
N GLU A 510 18.68 -4.59 20.48
CA GLU A 510 19.68 -4.07 21.41
C GLU A 510 21.03 -4.05 20.70
N ILE A 511 21.55 -2.84 20.49
CA ILE A 511 22.74 -2.57 19.69
C ILE A 511 23.78 -1.86 20.57
N THR A 512 24.91 -2.49 20.80
CA THR A 512 26.06 -1.90 21.50
C THR A 512 27.03 -1.32 20.49
N VAL A 513 27.30 -0.03 20.62
CA VAL A 513 28.19 0.71 19.74
C VAL A 513 29.20 1.51 20.55
N ASN A 514 30.47 1.42 20.19
CA ASN A 514 31.52 2.25 20.75
C ASN A 514 31.85 3.41 19.80
N ASN A 515 31.81 4.63 20.33
CA ASN A 515 32.28 5.83 19.65
C ASN A 515 33.62 6.27 20.25
N ALA A 516 34.71 5.94 19.56
CA ALA A 516 36.08 6.31 19.94
C ALA A 516 36.45 7.76 19.56
N ASN A 517 35.53 8.53 18.95
CA ASN A 517 35.77 9.93 18.62
C ASN A 517 35.75 10.80 19.87
N ARG A 518 36.47 11.93 19.83
CA ARG A 518 36.53 12.91 20.94
C ARG A 518 35.22 13.68 21.16
N ALA A 519 34.25 13.53 20.26
CA ALA A 519 32.97 14.22 20.31
C ALA A 519 31.82 13.26 20.01
N ALA A 520 30.63 13.64 20.46
CA ALA A 520 29.40 12.98 20.06
C ALA A 520 29.17 13.16 18.55
N VAL A 521 28.68 12.10 17.90
CA VAL A 521 28.38 12.11 16.46
C VAL A 521 26.93 11.68 16.22
N GLN A 522 26.35 12.12 15.12
CA GLN A 522 25.03 11.66 14.70
C GLN A 522 25.19 10.45 13.76
N ALA A 523 24.49 9.36 14.07
CA ALA A 523 24.53 8.14 13.26
C ALA A 523 23.13 7.81 12.71
N THR A 524 23.08 7.24 11.51
CA THR A 524 21.89 6.57 10.97
C THR A 524 22.09 5.07 11.10
N PHE A 525 21.22 4.40 11.85
CA PHE A 525 21.17 2.94 11.93
C PHE A 525 20.33 2.39 10.78
N ARG A 526 20.83 1.34 10.13
CA ARG A 526 20.17 0.62 9.04
C ARG A 526 20.13 -0.86 9.41
N ILE A 527 18.94 -1.43 9.49
CA ILE A 527 18.73 -2.82 9.91
C ILE A 527 18.12 -3.58 8.73
N PHE A 528 18.75 -4.70 8.37
CA PHE A 528 18.28 -5.62 7.35
C PHE A 528 18.30 -7.05 7.88
N MET A 529 17.56 -7.95 7.25
CA MET A 529 17.77 -9.37 7.43
C MET A 529 17.48 -10.16 6.16
N ALA A 530 18.10 -11.32 6.02
CA ALA A 530 17.87 -12.24 4.92
C ALA A 530 17.91 -13.69 5.41
N PRO A 531 17.22 -14.63 4.74
CA PRO A 531 17.46 -16.06 4.93
C PRO A 531 18.94 -16.39 4.77
N LYS A 532 19.46 -17.29 5.62
CA LYS A 532 20.87 -17.72 5.54
C LYS A 532 21.11 -18.80 4.49
N PHE A 533 20.11 -19.66 4.29
CA PHE A 533 20.20 -20.85 3.45
C PHE A 533 19.18 -20.81 2.30
N ASN A 534 19.58 -21.38 1.17
CA ASN A 534 18.77 -21.52 -0.02
C ASN A 534 17.82 -22.74 0.06
N GLU A 535 17.14 -23.01 -1.04
CA GLU A 535 16.12 -24.07 -1.16
C GLU A 535 16.63 -25.47 -0.84
N ILE A 536 17.92 -25.71 -1.06
CA ILE A 536 18.58 -27.02 -0.87
C ILE A 536 19.42 -27.06 0.41
N GLY A 537 19.33 -26.04 1.26
CA GLY A 537 20.02 -25.97 2.54
C GLY A 537 21.47 -25.49 2.46
N GLU A 538 21.92 -25.01 1.30
CA GLU A 538 23.25 -24.42 1.14
C GLU A 538 23.23 -22.95 1.54
N ARG A 539 24.35 -22.45 2.05
CA ARG A 539 24.46 -21.03 2.42
C ARG A 539 24.47 -20.17 1.16
N PHE A 540 23.69 -19.09 1.17
CA PHE A 540 23.74 -18.12 0.08
C PHE A 540 25.13 -17.48 -0.04
N THR A 541 25.56 -17.27 -1.28
CA THR A 541 26.65 -16.33 -1.53
C THR A 541 26.20 -14.90 -1.24
N PHE A 542 27.14 -13.99 -1.00
CA PHE A 542 26.82 -12.57 -0.77
C PHE A 542 25.97 -11.97 -1.91
N ASN A 543 26.30 -12.28 -3.16
CA ASN A 543 25.58 -11.73 -4.32
C ASN A 543 24.14 -12.25 -4.43
N GLU A 544 23.87 -13.46 -3.97
CA GLU A 544 22.51 -13.98 -3.89
C GLU A 544 21.78 -13.40 -2.68
N GLN A 545 22.43 -13.38 -1.52
CA GLN A 545 21.83 -12.96 -0.26
C GLN A 545 21.52 -11.46 -0.25
N ARG A 546 22.34 -10.61 -0.88
CA ARG A 546 22.10 -9.16 -0.94
C ARG A 546 20.76 -8.81 -1.61
N LEU A 547 20.29 -9.64 -2.55
CA LEU A 547 19.01 -9.48 -3.23
C LEU A 547 17.82 -9.92 -2.36
N LEU A 548 18.09 -10.61 -1.26
CA LEU A 548 17.11 -11.07 -0.28
C LEU A 548 17.16 -10.25 1.02
N MET A 549 17.97 -9.19 1.08
CA MET A 549 18.06 -8.31 2.24
C MET A 549 16.80 -7.45 2.36
N ILE A 550 15.95 -7.83 3.30
CA ILE A 550 14.72 -7.13 3.64
C ILE A 550 15.06 -6.01 4.62
N GLU A 551 14.71 -4.76 4.30
CA GLU A 551 14.83 -3.63 5.22
C GLU A 551 13.86 -3.81 6.38
N MET A 552 14.38 -3.70 7.60
CA MET A 552 13.65 -3.89 8.85
C MET A 552 13.44 -2.58 9.59
N ASP A 553 14.45 -1.69 9.59
CA ASP A 553 14.35 -0.34 10.14
C ASP A 553 15.49 0.57 9.67
N LYS A 554 15.24 1.87 9.71
CA LYS A 554 16.17 2.97 9.45
C LYS A 554 15.85 4.18 10.33
N PHE A 555 16.76 4.54 11.21
CA PHE A 555 16.53 5.61 12.20
C PHE A 555 17.83 6.32 12.61
N GLN A 556 17.71 7.52 13.19
CA GLN A 556 18.87 8.33 13.57
C GLN A 556 19.02 8.44 15.09
N ILE A 557 20.25 8.28 15.59
CA ILE A 557 20.59 8.41 17.02
C ILE A 557 21.88 9.21 17.17
N ARG A 558 21.92 10.05 18.22
CA ARG A 558 23.15 10.73 18.66
C ARG A 558 23.96 9.78 19.53
N LEU A 559 25.20 9.49 19.13
CA LEU A 559 26.13 8.63 19.86
C LEU A 559 27.11 9.49 20.66
N ASN A 560 27.09 9.35 21.98
CA ASN A 560 28.05 10.00 22.87
C ASN A 560 29.43 9.31 22.77
N THR A 561 30.51 9.97 23.19
CA THR A 561 31.83 9.34 23.26
C THR A 561 31.80 8.13 24.22
N GLY A 562 32.47 7.05 23.83
CA GLY A 562 32.49 5.78 24.57
C GLY A 562 31.37 4.82 24.13
N VAL A 563 31.01 3.91 25.02
CA VAL A 563 30.01 2.87 24.77
C VAL A 563 28.60 3.43 24.88
N ASN A 564 27.77 3.16 23.87
CA ASN A 564 26.35 3.47 23.84
C ASN A 564 25.57 2.16 23.66
N VAL A 565 24.42 2.06 24.32
CA VAL A 565 23.46 0.98 24.12
C VAL A 565 22.21 1.59 23.50
N VAL A 566 21.91 1.18 22.28
CA VAL A 566 20.74 1.63 21.52
C VAL A 566 19.66 0.55 21.60
N ALA A 567 18.53 0.92 22.19
CA ALA A 567 17.33 0.11 22.25
C ALA A 567 16.30 0.64 21.25
N ARG A 568 15.74 -0.23 20.42
CA ARG A 568 14.76 0.15 19.38
C ARG A 568 13.64 -0.89 19.31
N GLN A 569 12.39 -0.46 19.50
CA GLN A 569 11.24 -1.38 19.45
C GLN A 569 10.87 -1.72 18.02
N SER A 570 10.41 -2.96 17.78
CA SER A 570 9.91 -3.40 16.47
C SER A 570 8.68 -2.60 16.00
N THR A 571 7.92 -2.02 16.93
CA THR A 571 6.75 -1.16 16.65
C THR A 571 7.11 0.26 16.23
N GLU A 572 8.39 0.65 16.33
CA GLU A 572 8.87 1.96 15.89
C GLU A 572 9.43 1.93 14.46
N SER A 573 9.32 0.79 13.76
CA SER A 573 9.91 0.61 12.44
C SER A 573 9.48 1.71 11.45
N SER A 574 10.47 2.23 10.74
CA SER A 574 10.31 3.15 9.60
C SER A 574 9.76 2.47 8.35
N VAL A 575 9.57 1.15 8.35
CA VAL A 575 9.02 0.39 7.22
C VAL A 575 7.50 0.25 7.32
N THR A 576 6.99 0.16 8.54
CA THR A 576 5.64 -0.33 8.79
C THR A 576 4.66 0.73 9.30
N ILE A 577 3.37 0.40 9.25
CA ILE A 577 2.27 1.11 9.91
C ILE A 577 1.46 0.17 10.81
N PRO A 578 0.86 0.68 11.91
CA PRO A 578 -0.08 -0.09 12.75
C PRO A 578 -1.36 -0.47 12.01
N PHE A 579 -2.07 -1.48 12.50
CA PHE A 579 -3.30 -2.00 11.87
C PHE A 579 -4.53 -1.11 12.14
N GLU A 580 -4.57 -0.37 13.26
CA GLU A 580 -5.79 0.19 13.89
C GLU A 580 -6.45 1.42 13.21
N ARG A 581 -6.07 1.78 11.98
CA ARG A 581 -6.60 2.99 11.34
C ARG A 581 -7.91 2.69 10.62
N THR A 582 -9.06 2.81 11.27
CA THR A 582 -10.40 2.59 10.67
C THR A 582 -11.19 3.88 10.47
N PHE A 583 -12.28 3.90 9.68
CA PHE A 583 -13.17 5.07 9.55
C PHE A 583 -13.59 5.63 10.92
N ARG A 584 -14.02 4.76 11.83
CA ARG A 584 -14.47 5.17 13.18
C ARG A 584 -13.34 5.74 14.03
N THR A 585 -12.14 5.16 13.92
CA THR A 585 -10.96 5.72 14.58
C THR A 585 -10.70 7.13 14.05
N LEU A 586 -10.85 7.37 12.75
CA LEU A 586 -10.63 8.69 12.13
C LEU A 586 -11.65 9.74 12.56
N GLU A 587 -12.93 9.38 12.68
CA GLU A 587 -14.00 10.28 13.16
C GLU A 587 -13.80 10.68 14.62
N ASN A 588 -13.69 9.70 15.53
CA ASN A 588 -13.50 9.94 16.95
C ASN A 588 -12.23 10.75 17.24
N THR A 589 -11.18 10.51 16.45
CA THR A 589 -9.90 11.21 16.60
C THR A 589 -9.96 12.65 16.08
N ALA A 590 -10.76 12.90 15.05
CA ALA A 590 -11.02 14.24 14.51
C ALA A 590 -11.87 15.09 15.48
N GLU A 591 -12.81 14.48 16.20
CA GLU A 591 -13.62 15.14 17.23
C GLU A 591 -12.83 15.45 18.51
N GLN A 592 -11.93 14.57 18.94
CA GLN A 592 -11.21 14.70 20.23
C GLN A 592 -9.95 15.58 20.18
N ASN A 593 -9.45 15.99 19.01
CA ASN A 593 -8.19 16.75 18.91
C ASN A 593 -8.38 18.11 18.21
N GLN A 594 -8.29 19.20 18.97
CA GLN A 594 -8.16 20.59 18.46
C GLN A 594 -6.82 20.87 17.75
N ASN A 595 -5.97 19.85 17.55
CA ASN A 595 -4.68 19.99 16.89
C ASN A 595 -4.70 19.29 15.52
N PRO A 596 -5.23 19.94 14.47
CA PRO A 596 -5.46 19.36 13.13
C PRO A 596 -4.18 18.90 12.41
N ASN A 597 -3.01 19.20 12.97
CA ASN A 597 -1.72 18.77 12.45
C ASN A 597 -1.34 17.34 12.86
N ARG A 598 -2.07 16.67 13.78
CA ARG A 598 -1.71 15.33 14.31
C ARG A 598 -1.81 14.15 13.34
N PHE A 599 -2.43 14.29 12.17
CA PHE A 599 -2.72 13.14 11.29
C PHE A 599 -2.39 13.43 9.82
N GLY A 600 -1.10 13.65 9.53
CA GLY A 600 -0.55 13.64 8.17
C GLY A 600 -0.68 12.28 7.51
N PHE A 601 -0.69 12.25 6.18
CA PHE A 601 -0.71 11.09 5.29
C PHE A 601 -0.03 9.83 5.87
N CYS A 602 -0.81 8.78 6.16
CA CYS A 602 -0.31 7.52 6.73
C CYS A 602 -1.03 6.24 6.21
N GLY A 603 -1.65 6.29 5.04
CA GLY A 603 -2.25 5.10 4.42
C GLY A 603 -1.22 4.18 3.76
N CYS A 604 -0.12 4.76 3.25
CA CYS A 604 0.98 3.98 2.68
C CYS A 604 1.92 3.51 3.80
N GLY A 605 2.08 2.19 3.91
CA GLY A 605 3.14 1.55 4.70
C GLY A 605 2.94 0.05 4.79
N TRP A 606 4.03 -0.70 4.97
CA TRP A 606 3.95 -2.15 5.12
C TRP A 606 3.20 -2.50 6.42
N PRO A 607 2.35 -3.54 6.45
CA PRO A 607 1.65 -3.88 7.69
C PRO A 607 2.60 -4.36 8.79
N GLN A 608 2.45 -3.83 10.02
CA GLN A 608 3.29 -4.21 11.18
C GLN A 608 3.28 -5.72 11.46
N HIS A 609 2.14 -6.37 11.27
CA HIS A 609 2.00 -7.81 11.51
C HIS A 609 2.81 -8.67 10.52
N MET A 610 3.19 -8.09 9.36
CA MET A 610 4.05 -8.70 8.34
C MET A 610 5.51 -8.18 8.37
N LEU A 611 5.94 -7.53 9.46
CA LEU A 611 7.30 -6.98 9.57
C LEU A 611 8.37 -8.05 9.31
N ILE A 612 8.22 -9.23 9.93
CA ILE A 612 9.12 -10.38 9.77
C ILE A 612 8.45 -11.49 8.96
N PRO A 613 9.21 -12.27 8.15
CA PRO A 613 8.68 -13.44 7.48
C PRO A 613 8.15 -14.49 8.45
N ARG A 614 7.31 -15.39 7.96
CA ARG A 614 6.74 -16.46 8.78
C ARG A 614 7.81 -17.34 9.45
N GLY A 615 8.88 -17.69 8.75
CA GLY A 615 9.82 -18.70 9.24
C GLY A 615 9.21 -20.11 9.28
N GLN A 616 9.84 -21.04 10.02
CA GLN A 616 9.45 -22.44 10.05
C GLN A 616 9.13 -22.91 11.46
N ARG A 617 8.34 -24.00 11.60
CA ARG A 617 7.99 -24.58 12.90
C ARG A 617 9.21 -25.08 13.70
N THR A 618 10.24 -25.51 12.99
CA THR A 618 11.51 -25.98 13.55
C THR A 618 12.48 -24.83 13.85
N GLY A 619 12.09 -23.59 13.57
CA GLY A 619 12.99 -22.44 13.52
C GLY A 619 13.69 -22.34 12.16
N MET A 620 13.68 -21.14 11.56
CA MET A 620 14.38 -20.83 10.33
C MET A 620 15.44 -19.78 10.59
N THR A 621 16.68 -20.04 10.15
CA THR A 621 17.82 -19.16 10.42
C THR A 621 17.89 -18.01 9.42
N PHE A 622 17.91 -16.80 9.95
CA PHE A 622 18.16 -15.56 9.23
C PHE A 622 19.46 -14.92 9.73
N GLU A 623 20.14 -14.18 8.86
CA GLU A 623 21.24 -13.30 9.26
C GLU A 623 20.68 -11.88 9.43
N LEU A 624 20.63 -11.41 10.68
CA LEU A 624 20.34 -10.01 11.02
C LEU A 624 21.59 -9.17 10.80
N PHE A 625 21.47 -8.11 10.02
CA PHE A 625 22.52 -7.16 9.72
C PHE A 625 22.18 -5.78 10.29
N VAL A 626 23.15 -5.14 10.93
CA VAL A 626 23.06 -3.76 11.39
C VAL A 626 24.26 -2.98 10.90
N MET A 627 24.01 -1.77 10.39
CA MET A 627 25.04 -0.81 10.00
C MET A 627 24.75 0.54 10.64
N ALA A 628 25.77 1.17 11.20
CA ALA A 628 25.73 2.57 11.63
C ALA A 628 26.49 3.44 10.61
N THR A 629 25.79 4.34 9.91
CA THR A 629 26.37 5.27 8.94
C THR A 629 26.50 6.67 9.49
N ASN A 630 27.46 7.44 8.96
CA ASN A 630 27.61 8.85 9.29
C ASN A 630 26.43 9.67 8.76
N TRP A 631 25.64 10.24 9.66
CA TRP A 631 24.45 11.01 9.29
C TRP A 631 24.78 12.21 8.39
N GLU A 632 25.96 12.81 8.52
CA GLU A 632 26.38 13.94 7.65
C GLU A 632 26.47 13.55 6.17
N ASN A 633 26.75 12.28 5.87
CA ASN A 633 26.79 11.75 4.51
C ASN A 633 25.42 11.29 4.01
N ASP A 634 24.47 11.10 4.94
CA ASP A 634 23.15 10.56 4.66
C ASP A 634 22.06 11.65 4.64
N LYS A 635 22.30 12.79 5.29
CA LYS A 635 21.33 13.88 5.38
C LYS A 635 21.05 14.48 3.99
N VAL A 636 19.83 14.98 3.85
CA VAL A 636 19.41 15.74 2.67
C VAL A 636 19.44 17.22 3.01
N ASP A 637 20.15 18.00 2.21
CA ASP A 637 20.32 19.44 2.47
C ASP A 637 18.98 20.17 2.44
N ASN A 638 18.82 21.14 3.35
CA ASN A 638 17.62 21.94 3.56
C ASN A 638 16.37 21.17 4.05
N GLU A 639 16.55 19.93 4.54
CA GLU A 639 15.51 19.15 5.21
C GLU A 639 15.84 19.02 6.71
N ALA A 640 14.85 19.20 7.58
CA ALA A 640 15.04 18.96 9.01
C ALA A 640 15.27 17.46 9.28
N PRO A 641 16.04 17.07 10.32
CA PRO A 641 16.19 15.65 10.70
C PRO A 641 14.83 14.99 10.96
N VAL A 642 14.64 13.72 10.58
CA VAL A 642 13.36 12.99 10.77
C VAL A 642 12.88 13.05 12.23
N SER A 643 13.81 13.02 13.18
CA SER A 643 13.55 13.18 14.61
C SER A 643 13.01 14.56 15.02
N ALA A 644 13.43 15.63 14.33
CA ALA A 644 13.11 17.04 14.61
C ALA A 644 11.93 17.59 13.79
N GLN A 645 11.36 16.80 12.88
CA GLN A 645 10.25 17.21 12.03
C GLN A 645 8.95 17.33 12.83
N GLN A 646 8.35 18.53 12.84
CA GLN A 646 6.97 18.74 13.25
C GLN A 646 6.04 18.28 12.11
N GLY A 647 5.44 17.11 12.29
CA GLY A 647 4.60 16.42 11.30
C GLY A 647 4.47 14.95 11.70
N ASN A 648 3.25 14.42 11.67
CA ASN A 648 2.86 13.32 12.55
C ASN A 648 2.75 11.93 11.88
N CYS A 649 3.27 11.77 10.66
CA CYS A 649 3.57 10.45 10.09
C CYS A 649 5.08 10.23 10.08
N LYS A 650 5.62 9.68 11.18
CA LYS A 650 7.03 9.27 11.31
C LYS A 650 7.26 7.81 10.90
N SER A 651 6.17 7.07 10.67
CA SER A 651 6.15 5.66 10.26
C SER A 651 6.23 5.51 8.74
N SER A 652 6.61 4.33 8.26
CA SER A 652 6.62 3.90 6.83
C SER A 652 7.41 4.73 5.80
N ILE A 653 8.33 5.60 6.23
CA ILE A 653 9.17 6.40 5.32
C ILE A 653 10.03 5.55 4.36
N SER A 654 10.38 4.31 4.71
CA SER A 654 11.28 3.50 3.88
C SER A 654 10.68 3.15 2.52
N TYR A 655 9.37 2.86 2.47
CA TYR A 655 8.68 2.49 1.21
C TYR A 655 7.77 3.59 0.67
N CYS A 656 7.47 4.62 1.46
CA CYS A 656 6.50 5.66 1.09
C CYS A 656 7.10 7.07 1.00
N GLY A 657 8.35 7.24 1.44
CA GLY A 657 9.00 8.55 1.51
C GLY A 657 8.27 9.52 2.44
N LEU A 658 8.40 10.81 2.16
CA LEU A 658 7.70 11.88 2.88
C LEU A 658 6.81 12.65 1.92
N GLN A 659 5.59 12.94 2.35
CA GLN A 659 4.66 13.71 1.54
C GLN A 659 5.19 15.14 1.28
N ASP A 660 5.14 15.59 0.03
CA ASP A 660 5.57 16.90 -0.46
C ASP A 660 7.03 17.28 -0.13
N ARG A 661 7.88 16.28 0.17
CA ARG A 661 9.24 16.47 0.68
C ARG A 661 10.19 15.51 -0.03
N LYS A 662 11.49 15.74 0.10
CA LYS A 662 12.49 14.81 -0.43
C LYS A 662 12.53 13.52 0.39
N PHE A 663 12.95 12.42 -0.24
CA PHE A 663 13.21 11.18 0.48
C PHE A 663 14.31 11.43 1.54
N PRO A 664 14.09 11.09 2.83
CA PRO A 664 14.92 11.58 3.94
C PRO A 664 16.26 10.84 4.13
N ASP A 665 16.87 10.38 3.04
CA ASP A 665 18.14 9.67 3.02
C ASP A 665 18.81 9.82 1.65
N LYS A 666 19.98 10.47 1.60
CA LYS A 666 20.70 10.74 0.36
C LYS A 666 21.22 9.48 -0.33
N ARG A 667 21.42 8.40 0.42
CA ARG A 667 21.91 7.11 -0.12
C ARG A 667 20.89 6.49 -1.07
N ALA A 668 21.37 5.62 -1.95
CA ALA A 668 20.50 4.79 -2.78
C ALA A 668 19.58 3.95 -1.88
N MET A 669 18.33 3.79 -2.30
CA MET A 669 17.39 2.91 -1.59
C MET A 669 17.90 1.47 -1.67
N GLY A 670 17.99 0.81 -0.51
CA GLY A 670 18.64 -0.50 -0.38
C GLY A 670 20.12 -0.46 0.01
N PHE A 671 20.72 0.72 0.21
CA PHE A 671 22.09 0.82 0.72
C PHE A 671 22.26 0.06 2.04
N PRO A 672 23.29 -0.82 2.18
CA PRO A 672 24.45 -0.97 1.30
C PRO A 672 24.38 -2.17 0.32
N PHE A 673 23.21 -2.81 0.16
CA PHE A 673 23.04 -4.07 -0.57
C PHE A 673 22.57 -3.91 -2.02
N ASP A 674 22.25 -2.69 -2.44
CA ASP A 674 21.81 -2.40 -3.81
C ASP A 674 22.93 -2.56 -4.85
N ARG A 675 24.20 -2.70 -4.43
CA ARG A 675 25.35 -2.89 -5.33
C ARG A 675 26.12 -4.18 -5.04
N ASN A 676 26.94 -4.57 -6.01
CA ASN A 676 27.89 -5.67 -5.91
C ASN A 676 28.95 -5.43 -4.81
N PRO A 677 29.58 -6.49 -4.27
CA PRO A 677 30.60 -6.38 -3.25
C PRO A 677 31.87 -5.69 -3.76
N ARG A 678 32.66 -5.14 -2.82
CA ARG A 678 33.95 -4.46 -3.10
C ARG A 678 34.94 -5.32 -3.86
N ASN A 679 34.94 -6.62 -3.59
CA ASN A 679 35.79 -7.60 -4.22
C ASN A 679 34.99 -8.89 -4.44
N GLN A 680 35.20 -9.56 -5.57
CA GLN A 680 34.60 -10.85 -5.87
C GLN A 680 34.97 -11.95 -4.85
N SER A 681 36.09 -11.80 -4.12
CA SER A 681 36.45 -12.70 -3.03
C SER A 681 35.53 -12.59 -1.81
N MET A 682 34.75 -11.52 -1.69
CA MET A 682 33.76 -11.34 -0.61
C MET A 682 32.50 -12.15 -0.92
N ASN A 683 32.57 -13.46 -0.72
CA ASN A 683 31.46 -14.37 -1.05
C ASN A 683 30.42 -14.52 0.07
N SER A 684 30.58 -13.83 1.21
CA SER A 684 29.67 -13.93 2.34
C SER A 684 29.45 -12.59 3.04
N LEU A 685 28.34 -12.48 3.77
CA LEU A 685 28.02 -11.27 4.53
C LEU A 685 29.12 -10.91 5.54
N ALA A 686 29.70 -11.90 6.22
CA ALA A 686 30.80 -11.70 7.17
C ALA A 686 32.04 -11.07 6.52
N SER A 687 32.36 -11.44 5.28
CA SER A 687 33.50 -10.87 4.53
C SER A 687 33.26 -9.46 4.00
N PHE A 688 31.99 -9.01 3.95
CA PHE A 688 31.61 -7.68 3.49
C PHE A 688 31.75 -6.59 4.57
N LEU A 689 31.77 -7.00 5.84
CA LEU A 689 31.64 -6.10 6.99
C LEU A 689 32.78 -5.08 7.12
N THR A 690 32.42 -3.94 7.67
CA THR A 690 33.32 -2.90 8.19
C THR A 690 33.12 -2.76 9.70
N THR A 691 33.94 -1.98 10.42
CA THR A 691 33.85 -1.89 11.89
C THR A 691 32.51 -1.37 12.40
N ASN A 692 31.83 -0.54 11.61
CA ASN A 692 30.50 0.00 11.88
C ASN A 692 29.35 -0.90 11.40
N MET A 693 29.65 -2.16 11.05
CA MET A 693 28.66 -3.18 10.69
C MET A 693 28.76 -4.38 11.64
N ALA A 694 27.64 -5.04 11.87
CA ALA A 694 27.59 -6.29 12.63
C ALA A 694 26.54 -7.23 12.05
N VAL A 695 26.77 -8.53 12.22
CA VAL A 695 25.85 -9.60 11.82
C VAL A 695 25.58 -10.54 12.97
N ARG A 696 24.38 -11.11 13.00
CA ARG A 696 23.95 -12.06 14.02
C ARG A 696 22.97 -13.05 13.42
N ASP A 697 23.21 -14.33 13.63
CA ASP A 697 22.22 -15.36 13.36
C ASP A 697 21.04 -15.20 14.33
N ILE A 698 19.84 -15.12 13.78
CA ILE A 698 18.58 -15.15 14.51
C ILE A 698 17.73 -16.32 14.03
N GLN A 699 16.88 -16.84 14.91
CA GLN A 699 15.92 -17.89 14.58
C GLN A 699 14.51 -17.31 14.55
N ILE A 700 13.77 -17.56 13.46
CA ILE A 700 12.35 -17.24 13.36
C ILE A 700 11.55 -18.54 13.46
N THR A 701 10.79 -18.68 14.54
CA THR A 701 10.00 -19.87 14.81
C THR A 701 8.51 -19.58 14.64
N PHE A 702 7.87 -20.33 13.75
CA PHE A 702 6.43 -20.26 13.54
C PHE A 702 5.69 -21.21 14.47
N THR A 703 4.80 -20.65 15.30
CA THR A 703 3.86 -21.41 16.13
C THR A 703 2.47 -21.39 15.50
N ASP A 704 1.92 -22.57 15.21
CA ASP A 704 0.58 -22.71 14.64
C ASP A 704 -0.51 -22.61 15.70
N THR A 705 -0.43 -21.52 16.46
CA THR A 705 -1.34 -21.17 17.55
C THR A 705 -1.80 -19.73 17.34
N LEU A 706 -3.03 -19.44 17.74
CA LEU A 706 -3.52 -18.07 17.80
C LEU A 706 -2.84 -17.35 18.98
N PHE A 707 -2.12 -16.26 18.73
CA PHE A 707 -1.49 -15.45 19.77
C PHE A 707 -2.53 -14.83 20.71
N ASN A 708 -3.65 -14.38 20.15
CA ASN A 708 -4.83 -13.96 20.88
C ASN A 708 -6.04 -14.69 20.30
N SER A 709 -6.66 -15.59 21.07
CA SER A 709 -8.02 -16.04 20.75
C SER A 709 -8.96 -14.98 21.32
N PRO A 710 -9.75 -14.25 20.51
CA PRO A 710 -10.73 -13.34 21.08
C PRO A 710 -11.72 -14.18 21.92
N ARG A 711 -11.68 -14.02 23.24
CA ARG A 711 -12.90 -14.19 24.03
C ARG A 711 -13.80 -13.04 23.61
N MET A 712 -14.90 -13.37 22.94
CA MET A 712 -15.99 -12.44 22.70
C MET A 712 -16.39 -11.77 24.02
N MET A 713 -16.35 -10.45 24.09
CA MET A 713 -17.48 -9.58 24.41
C MET A 713 -17.02 -8.11 24.29
N PRO A 714 -17.79 -7.21 23.66
CA PRO A 714 -17.66 -5.80 23.92
C PRO A 714 -17.98 -5.58 25.40
N THR A 715 -17.07 -5.00 26.16
CA THR A 715 -17.41 -4.44 27.47
C THR A 715 -18.38 -3.30 27.24
N MET A 716 -19.67 -3.55 27.48
CA MET A 716 -20.66 -2.51 27.71
C MET A 716 -20.13 -1.57 28.82
N PRO A 717 -20.32 -0.25 28.73
CA PRO A 717 -20.09 0.62 29.86
C PRO A 717 -21.06 0.20 30.97
N THR A 718 -20.52 -0.29 32.09
CA THR A 718 -21.31 -0.54 33.29
C THR A 718 -21.80 0.79 33.84
N ASN A 719 -23.10 1.07 33.70
CA ASN A 719 -23.74 2.12 34.49
C ASN A 719 -23.60 1.79 35.99
N PRO A 720 -23.36 2.79 36.86
CA PRO A 720 -23.32 2.56 38.30
C PRO A 720 -24.71 2.11 38.81
N PRO A 721 -24.78 1.28 39.86
CA PRO A 721 -26.03 0.70 40.32
C PRO A 721 -26.98 1.80 40.81
N ALA A 722 -28.18 1.81 40.24
CA ALA A 722 -29.30 2.59 40.74
C ALA A 722 -29.63 2.14 42.16
N THR A 723 -29.70 3.10 43.07
CA THR A 723 -30.17 2.94 44.44
C THR A 723 -31.58 2.34 44.44
N THR A 724 -31.70 1.10 44.89
CA THR A 724 -32.99 0.44 45.14
C THR A 724 -33.65 1.04 46.37
N GLY A 725 -34.74 1.77 46.18
CA GLY A 725 -35.70 2.08 47.23
C GLY A 725 -36.45 0.82 47.64
N SER A 726 -36.38 0.49 48.93
CA SER A 726 -37.13 -0.59 49.56
C SER A 726 -38.61 -0.22 49.66
N ILE A 727 -39.50 -1.03 49.09
CA ILE A 727 -40.92 -1.05 49.45
C ILE A 727 -41.21 -2.43 50.04
N SER A 728 -41.51 -2.43 51.34
CA SER A 728 -41.94 -3.58 52.11
C SER A 728 -43.42 -3.88 51.87
N PHE A 729 -43.76 -5.14 51.66
CA PHE A 729 -45.08 -5.67 51.98
C PHE A 729 -44.90 -6.96 52.78
N GLY A 730 -45.58 -7.00 53.93
CA GLY A 730 -45.95 -8.22 54.64
C GLY A 730 -47.32 -7.97 55.28
N PRO A 731 -47.92 -8.96 55.96
CA PRO A 731 -47.66 -10.39 55.95
C PRO A 731 -48.39 -11.14 54.82
#